data_AF-A0A0D2MVD9-F1
#
_entry.id   AF-A0A0D2MVD9-F1
#
_cell.length_a   1.000
_cell.length_b   1.000
_cell.length_c   1.000
_cell.angle_alpha   90.00
_cell.angle_beta   90.00
_cell.angle_gamma   90.00
#
_symmetry.space_group_name_H-M   'P 1'
#
loop_
_entity.id
_entity.type
_entity.pdbx_description
1 polymer ?
#
loop_
_entity_poly.entity_id
_entity_poly.type
_entity_poly.pdbx_seq_one_letter_code
_entity_poly.pdbx_strand_id
1 'polypeptide(L)'
;MMFKPGAWCFPDPAPFVQSCCTLGFACLKDTGSLFGHSCQQLQDSKLNYTFASSYGECKNKVAPGDQCGARRAARGGVAAGASGGAWYRRGGGGRAPQRLPAGVVGCGGGGQCIKWNTCANTGPWVNFCCPDGFSCQPGSQDYRVWTCSADVTAGPPVDDAAELLQYPPRKLPEGSCTCRTDANEERVPTACPSPWSTPAGTDQVATPIKVGKKGRFYSTETGQDVVLHGVNWYGWSVGQFNFDGLWAFCDDNFTASTPPCQQDGEIPPHYPYPAIGAAGIQRLGGIRFWGKRTMTNDFATVIYRMKLLGFNSVRIPFSFADLNKDIPPPSTGKTEFFPCMIDPDSTIAWGKTIDPALAKLVADQGLTGKFDFPRYTGPQHPPPKVKGSPQCNLPWSAPFTPSYRGGQGQLNLTMCNWYLPQGPNVPAIQRLLWQVQYVVSQGMYAVLTFSSARDPEPNVASPQLFTRNWQNLWRMLADLPQYKHMKGRVLADLATDPSRWGCQVREFARAAGAPAGSQWDKTCAPAGASGPACAPGAWLYASAASAIHAVDGDVPVLIEGMGQDQQRGKFASCASGYFPGLKWGDGFITNGPTVSRYNLSNPSGMFAYEEFKKIGPFAINKAAMPNQASAGRHNTPAASPLCTAPAETCPRASVVVSPHLYPASITGVPAETEDQDDEITWKWDISWGWKSLGLDKTSKGEALRDVGLLIGEFGAADGGDNGVANADTTSYSARDAKWLKLLSRYLNGLSWQNGPASWMWWSWNANSGDTKGIVGPLTTWREVQWTKIRMLTREFGLVPWYCKYVSSEFCETVTWQ
;
A
#
# COMPACT_ATOMS: atom_id res chain seq x y z
N MET A 1 18.66 3.31 -22.26
CA MET A 1 19.68 2.59 -23.07
C MET A 1 21.04 3.22 -22.79
N MET A 2 22.09 2.41 -22.57
CA MET A 2 23.46 2.91 -22.45
C MET A 2 24.12 2.97 -23.81
N PHE A 3 24.53 4.16 -24.22
CA PHE A 3 25.12 4.42 -25.53
C PHE A 3 26.65 4.37 -25.47
N LYS A 4 27.27 3.68 -26.45
CA LYS A 4 28.73 3.59 -26.59
C LYS A 4 29.35 4.97 -26.86
N PRO A 5 30.64 5.18 -26.56
CA PRO A 5 31.36 6.39 -26.97
C PRO A 5 31.13 6.76 -28.43
N GLY A 6 30.82 8.03 -28.71
CA GLY A 6 30.53 8.55 -30.05
C GLY A 6 29.10 8.29 -30.55
N ALA A 7 28.28 7.53 -29.85
CA ALA A 7 26.87 7.36 -30.22
C ALA A 7 26.06 8.64 -29.95
N TRP A 8 25.03 8.85 -30.75
CA TRP A 8 24.15 10.00 -30.66
C TRP A 8 23.36 10.00 -29.34
N CYS A 9 23.12 11.18 -28.80
CA CYS A 9 22.45 11.37 -27.52
C CYS A 9 21.65 12.69 -27.54
N PHE A 10 20.78 12.89 -26.56
CA PHE A 10 20.00 14.13 -26.41
C PHE A 10 20.36 14.83 -25.09
N PRO A 11 20.58 16.17 -25.11
CA PRO A 11 20.93 16.91 -23.90
C PRO A 11 19.78 16.99 -22.90
N ASP A 12 18.53 17.00 -23.39
CA ASP A 12 17.30 17.01 -22.60
C ASP A 12 16.42 15.81 -22.99
N PRO A 13 16.52 14.65 -22.30
CA PRO A 13 15.71 13.49 -22.65
C PRO A 13 14.22 13.76 -22.39
N ALA A 14 13.37 13.42 -23.36
CA ALA A 14 11.93 13.35 -23.14
C ALA A 14 11.63 12.33 -22.00
N PRO A 15 10.51 12.47 -21.25
CA PRO A 15 10.27 11.73 -20.00
C PRO A 15 10.31 10.20 -20.10
N PHE A 16 10.30 9.64 -21.32
CA PHE A 16 10.22 8.20 -21.61
C PHE A 16 11.44 7.65 -22.35
N VAL A 17 12.40 8.49 -22.76
CA VAL A 17 13.65 8.05 -23.41
C VAL A 17 14.82 8.45 -22.52
N GLN A 18 15.13 7.61 -21.53
CA GLN A 18 16.37 7.75 -20.77
C GLN A 18 17.54 7.21 -21.61
N SER A 19 18.09 8.09 -22.44
CA SER A 19 19.37 7.90 -23.13
C SER A 19 20.50 8.34 -22.20
N CYS A 20 21.26 7.39 -21.67
CA CYS A 20 22.44 7.71 -20.86
C CYS A 20 23.70 7.32 -21.63
N CYS A 21 24.69 8.20 -21.66
CA CYS A 21 26.04 7.81 -22.06
C CYS A 21 26.62 6.86 -21.01
N THR A 22 27.50 5.95 -21.42
CA THR A 22 28.19 5.06 -20.48
C THR A 22 28.99 5.86 -19.44
N LEU A 23 29.26 5.24 -18.28
CA LEU A 23 30.00 5.87 -17.19
C LEU A 23 31.32 6.51 -17.69
N GLY A 24 31.59 7.75 -17.30
CA GLY A 24 32.76 8.53 -17.77
C GLY A 24 32.52 9.35 -19.05
N PHE A 25 31.32 9.30 -19.63
CA PHE A 25 30.95 10.05 -20.83
C PHE A 25 29.71 10.93 -20.57
N ALA A 26 29.65 12.08 -21.21
CA ALA A 26 28.51 13.00 -21.18
C ALA A 26 27.98 13.26 -22.59
N CYS A 27 26.69 13.56 -22.69
CA CYS A 27 26.09 13.99 -23.93
C CYS A 27 26.49 15.44 -24.23
N LEU A 28 27.49 15.62 -25.09
CA LEU A 28 28.04 16.94 -25.41
C LEU A 28 27.72 17.30 -26.85
N LYS A 29 27.67 18.61 -27.11
CA LYS A 29 27.44 19.12 -28.47
C LYS A 29 28.56 18.63 -29.38
N ASP A 30 28.17 18.02 -30.48
CA ASP A 30 29.05 17.43 -31.49
C ASP A 30 28.58 17.89 -32.87
N THR A 31 29.36 18.78 -33.48
CA THR A 31 29.05 19.32 -34.81
C THR A 31 29.21 18.30 -35.94
N GLY A 32 29.84 17.15 -35.68
CA GLY A 32 29.91 16.01 -36.61
C GLY A 32 28.79 15.00 -36.44
N SER A 33 27.97 15.12 -35.39
CA SER A 33 26.82 14.24 -35.13
C SER A 33 25.59 14.71 -35.92
N LEU A 34 24.84 13.76 -36.49
CA LEU A 34 23.59 14.04 -37.23
C LEU A 34 22.54 14.76 -36.36
N PHE A 35 22.62 14.60 -35.03
CA PHE A 35 21.69 15.18 -34.06
C PHE A 35 22.33 16.30 -33.21
N GLY A 36 23.51 16.76 -33.59
CA GLY A 36 24.22 17.87 -32.95
C GLY A 36 24.81 17.55 -31.57
N HIS A 37 24.63 16.32 -31.06
CA HIS A 37 25.21 15.86 -29.79
C HIS A 37 25.65 14.38 -29.88
N SER A 38 26.70 14.02 -29.14
CA SER A 38 27.20 12.64 -29.02
C SER A 38 27.79 12.36 -27.63
N CYS A 39 27.90 11.09 -27.27
CA CYS A 39 28.52 10.67 -26.02
C CYS A 39 30.04 10.85 -26.08
N GLN A 40 30.55 11.86 -25.38
CA GLN A 40 31.98 12.22 -25.34
C GLN A 40 32.55 12.05 -23.93
N GLN A 41 33.83 11.69 -23.86
CA GLN A 41 34.50 11.41 -22.58
C GLN A 41 34.62 12.70 -21.74
N LEU A 42 34.27 12.62 -20.47
CA LEU A 42 34.51 13.71 -19.53
C LEU A 42 36.02 13.78 -19.20
N GLN A 43 36.59 14.98 -19.17
CA GLN A 43 37.97 15.18 -18.72
C GLN A 43 38.09 14.80 -17.23
N ASP A 44 39.19 14.15 -16.86
CA ASP A 44 39.44 13.58 -15.52
C ASP A 44 39.24 14.57 -14.37
N SER A 45 39.41 15.88 -14.62
CA SER A 45 39.21 16.96 -13.66
C SER A 45 37.75 17.29 -13.32
N LYS A 46 36.77 16.65 -13.99
CA LYS A 46 35.33 16.91 -13.81
C LYS A 46 34.55 15.72 -13.22
N LEU A 47 35.23 14.66 -12.80
CA LEU A 47 34.59 13.48 -12.19
C LEU A 47 34.44 13.69 -10.67
N ASN A 48 33.27 14.15 -10.23
CA ASN A 48 32.85 14.07 -8.82
C ASN A 48 31.57 13.23 -8.74
N TYR A 49 31.60 12.18 -7.93
CA TYR A 49 30.47 11.26 -7.79
C TYR A 49 29.62 11.64 -6.58
N THR A 50 28.31 11.75 -6.77
CA THR A 50 27.31 11.65 -5.70
C THR A 50 26.41 10.47 -6.02
N PHE A 51 26.16 9.62 -5.02
CA PHE A 51 25.28 8.46 -5.16
C PHE A 51 23.84 8.95 -5.00
N ALA A 52 23.03 8.88 -6.08
CA ALA A 52 21.58 9.06 -6.01
C ALA A 52 20.89 7.70 -6.12
N SER A 53 19.85 7.49 -5.31
CA SER A 53 19.05 6.26 -5.25
C SER A 53 18.31 5.98 -6.56
N SER A 54 17.84 4.74 -6.72
CA SER A 54 17.34 4.12 -7.97
C SER A 54 16.08 4.73 -8.61
N TYR A 55 15.60 5.89 -8.16
CA TYR A 55 14.46 6.59 -8.75
C TYR A 55 14.65 8.12 -8.62
N GLY A 56 15.34 8.77 -9.57
CA GLY A 56 15.37 10.25 -9.64
C GLY A 56 16.48 10.89 -10.48
N GLU A 57 16.05 11.52 -11.59
CA GLU A 57 16.61 12.65 -12.35
C GLU A 57 18.14 12.97 -12.33
N CYS A 58 18.75 12.99 -13.53
CA CYS A 58 19.97 13.76 -13.79
C CYS A 58 19.65 15.26 -13.85
N LYS A 59 19.89 16.01 -12.78
CA LYS A 59 19.98 17.48 -12.85
C LYS A 59 21.44 17.90 -12.91
N ASN A 60 21.91 18.28 -14.10
CA ASN A 60 23.15 19.04 -14.23
C ASN A 60 22.88 20.52 -13.90
N LYS A 61 23.47 21.02 -12.81
CA LYS A 61 23.93 22.42 -12.75
C LYS A 61 25.31 22.44 -12.10
N VAL A 62 26.31 22.81 -12.90
CA VAL A 62 27.65 23.16 -12.43
C VAL A 62 27.68 24.68 -12.26
N ALA A 63 28.08 25.16 -11.09
CA ALA A 63 28.63 26.50 -10.93
C ALA A 63 30.09 26.38 -10.46
N PRO A 64 31.03 27.19 -10.98
CA PRO A 64 32.43 27.16 -10.53
C PRO A 64 32.59 27.99 -9.25
N GLY A 65 33.17 27.37 -8.22
CA GLY A 65 33.77 28.05 -7.08
C GLY A 65 32.79 28.40 -5.95
N ASP A 66 32.69 27.51 -4.96
CA ASP A 66 32.65 27.91 -3.56
C ASP A 66 33.10 26.76 -2.65
N GLN A 67 33.89 27.11 -1.62
CA GLN A 67 34.47 26.21 -0.64
C GLN A 67 33.65 26.26 0.67
N CYS A 68 33.49 25.11 1.33
CA CYS A 68 33.31 25.07 2.78
C CYS A 68 33.95 23.80 3.37
N GLY A 69 34.86 24.00 4.33
CA GLY A 69 35.26 22.95 5.27
C GLY A 69 36.73 22.52 5.34
N ALA A 70 37.69 23.43 5.14
CA ALA A 70 39.09 23.12 5.44
C ALA A 70 39.35 23.09 6.96
N ARG A 71 39.65 21.91 7.53
CA ARG A 71 40.53 21.82 8.71
C ARG A 71 41.91 21.34 8.26
N ARG A 72 42.89 22.22 8.47
CA ARG A 72 44.32 22.05 8.18
C ARG A 72 44.87 20.79 8.85
N ALA A 73 45.46 19.89 8.06
CA ALA A 73 46.57 19.05 8.50
C ALA A 73 47.87 19.79 8.15
N ALA A 74 48.71 20.03 9.16
CA ALA A 74 50.07 20.49 8.95
C ALA A 74 50.94 19.32 8.44
N ARG A 75 51.65 19.58 7.32
CA ARG A 75 53.04 19.21 6.94
C ARG A 75 53.66 17.99 7.64
N GLY A 76 54.33 17.03 6.99
CA GLY A 76 54.86 16.91 5.64
C GLY A 76 56.05 15.92 5.63
N GLY A 77 56.46 15.46 4.43
CA GLY A 77 57.75 14.77 4.14
C GLY A 77 57.79 13.27 4.49
N VAL A 78 57.62 12.30 3.57
CA VAL A 78 58.43 11.86 2.41
C VAL A 78 59.78 11.20 2.76
N ALA A 79 59.94 9.99 2.19
CA ALA A 79 61.16 9.25 1.79
C ALA A 79 61.56 8.03 2.63
N ALA A 80 61.57 6.90 1.92
CA ALA A 80 62.18 5.64 2.27
C ALA A 80 63.72 5.72 2.18
N GLY A 81 64.41 4.92 2.99
CA GLY A 81 65.85 4.69 2.90
C GLY A 81 66.26 3.54 3.80
N ALA A 82 66.67 2.43 3.21
CA ALA A 82 67.22 1.26 3.89
C ALA A 82 68.64 1.53 4.39
N SER A 83 69.02 0.96 5.55
CA SER A 83 70.26 0.19 5.78
C SER A 83 70.65 0.15 7.28
N GLY A 84 71.04 -1.06 7.72
CA GLY A 84 72.16 -1.29 8.64
C GLY A 84 71.99 -1.01 10.14
N GLY A 85 72.46 -1.95 10.96
CA GLY A 85 72.99 -1.61 12.30
C GLY A 85 72.48 -2.46 13.45
N ALA A 86 73.24 -3.50 13.78
CA ALA A 86 73.02 -4.43 14.86
C ALA A 86 73.23 -3.87 16.30
N TRP A 87 72.77 -4.68 17.26
CA TRP A 87 73.32 -4.93 18.61
C TRP A 87 72.61 -4.40 19.88
N TYR A 88 72.51 -5.35 20.84
CA TYR A 88 72.36 -5.29 22.31
C TYR A 88 70.99 -5.41 23.02
N ARG A 89 70.60 -6.67 23.28
CA ARG A 89 70.47 -7.41 24.57
C ARG A 89 69.81 -6.79 25.85
N ARG A 90 69.00 -7.67 26.47
CA ARG A 90 68.60 -7.87 27.90
C ARG A 90 67.69 -6.79 28.49
N GLY A 91 66.68 -7.05 29.32
CA GLY A 91 66.12 -8.17 30.11
C GLY A 91 65.00 -7.51 30.95
N GLY A 92 64.00 -8.10 31.59
CA GLY A 92 63.75 -9.42 32.18
C GLY A 92 62.96 -9.16 33.48
N GLY A 93 61.91 -9.97 33.76
CA GLY A 93 61.21 -10.08 35.06
C GLY A 93 60.09 -9.06 35.29
N GLY A 94 58.86 -9.39 35.72
CA GLY A 94 58.33 -10.60 36.34
C GLY A 94 58.00 -10.35 37.82
N ARG A 95 56.71 -10.27 38.18
CA ARG A 95 56.02 -10.82 39.38
C ARG A 95 54.75 -10.04 39.77
N ALA A 96 53.64 -10.76 39.82
CA ALA A 96 52.59 -10.65 40.83
C ALA A 96 52.80 -11.82 41.85
N PRO A 97 51.99 -12.05 42.91
CA PRO A 97 50.82 -11.33 43.44
C PRO A 97 50.83 -11.14 44.99
N GLN A 98 49.86 -10.40 45.56
CA GLN A 98 49.36 -10.66 46.93
C GLN A 98 47.99 -10.01 47.19
N ARG A 99 47.21 -10.61 48.09
CA ARG A 99 45.77 -10.40 48.33
C ARG A 99 45.52 -10.03 49.80
N LEU A 100 44.53 -9.13 50.01
CA LEU A 100 43.70 -8.83 51.22
C LEU A 100 44.30 -7.90 52.32
N PRO A 101 43.49 -7.19 53.16
CA PRO A 101 42.01 -7.11 53.27
C PRO A 101 41.42 -5.67 53.28
N ALA A 102 40.10 -5.59 53.48
CA ALA A 102 39.19 -4.44 53.37
C ALA A 102 39.38 -3.29 54.38
N GLY A 103 38.89 -2.10 53.99
CA GLY A 103 38.37 -1.09 54.92
C GLY A 103 38.77 0.35 54.62
N VAL A 104 37.80 1.13 54.12
CA VAL A 104 37.72 2.60 54.15
C VAL A 104 38.72 3.36 53.27
N VAL A 105 38.26 3.75 52.08
CA VAL A 105 38.79 4.92 51.36
C VAL A 105 37.62 5.84 51.03
N GLY A 106 37.80 7.10 51.39
CA GLY A 106 36.81 8.17 51.34
C GLY A 106 36.46 8.65 49.94
N CYS A 107 35.41 9.46 49.93
CA CYS A 107 34.76 10.06 48.77
C CYS A 107 35.71 10.88 47.89
N GLY A 108 35.73 10.54 46.60
CA GLY A 108 36.04 11.43 45.49
C GLY A 108 34.99 11.20 44.41
N GLY A 109 34.27 12.25 44.01
CA GLY A 109 32.99 12.19 43.30
C GLY A 109 33.01 11.36 42.00
N GLY A 110 31.97 10.55 41.84
CA GLY A 110 31.66 9.79 40.63
C GLY A 110 30.57 8.76 40.90
N GLY A 111 29.31 9.11 40.64
CA GLY A 111 28.19 8.20 40.80
C GLY A 111 28.33 7.01 39.85
N GLN A 112 28.46 5.80 40.39
CA GLN A 112 28.42 4.56 39.61
C GLN A 112 27.01 3.98 39.58
N CYS A 113 26.61 3.43 38.42
CA CYS A 113 25.40 2.63 38.28
C CYS A 113 25.51 1.36 39.13
N ILE A 114 24.55 1.14 40.04
CA ILE A 114 24.60 0.02 41.00
C ILE A 114 24.23 -1.32 40.31
N LYS A 115 23.55 -1.28 39.16
CA LYS A 115 23.26 -2.40 38.22
C LYS A 115 22.52 -1.85 36.98
N TRP A 116 22.64 -2.52 35.83
CA TRP A 116 21.80 -2.21 34.64
C TRP A 116 20.32 -2.24 35.06
N ASN A 117 19.58 -1.16 34.78
CA ASN A 117 18.15 -0.93 35.08
C ASN A 117 17.76 -0.44 36.49
N THR A 118 18.70 -0.05 37.36
CA THR A 118 18.38 0.54 38.68
C THR A 118 19.16 1.83 38.94
N CYS A 119 18.45 2.95 39.16
CA CYS A 119 19.05 4.25 39.45
C CYS A 119 19.31 4.42 40.97
N ALA A 120 20.43 5.04 41.37
CA ALA A 120 20.76 5.27 42.77
C ALA A 120 20.00 6.47 43.37
N ASN A 121 19.74 6.43 44.69
CA ASN A 121 18.80 7.26 45.44
C ASN A 121 19.17 8.76 45.63
N THR A 122 19.93 9.39 44.74
CA THR A 122 20.35 10.80 44.92
C THR A 122 20.26 11.64 43.64
N GLY A 123 19.14 12.34 43.47
CA GLY A 123 19.06 13.64 42.76
C GLY A 123 18.90 13.64 41.22
N PRO A 124 18.39 14.74 40.63
CA PRO A 124 17.73 14.77 39.32
C PRO A 124 18.71 15.07 38.17
N TRP A 125 19.68 14.18 37.92
CA TRP A 125 20.49 14.28 36.70
C TRP A 125 19.88 13.38 35.63
N VAL A 126 19.04 13.99 34.80
CA VAL A 126 18.48 13.39 33.58
C VAL A 126 19.65 13.02 32.66
N ASN A 127 19.68 11.77 32.17
CA ASN A 127 20.60 11.19 31.15
C ASN A 127 21.82 10.39 31.63
N PHE A 128 22.08 10.20 32.94
CA PHE A 128 23.32 9.50 33.35
C PHE A 128 23.19 7.99 33.59
N CYS A 129 21.98 7.41 33.62
CA CYS A 129 21.79 6.01 34.00
C CYS A 129 20.79 5.21 33.14
N CYS A 130 20.09 5.84 32.19
CA CYS A 130 19.13 5.16 31.32
C CYS A 130 19.56 5.29 29.85
N PRO A 131 19.26 4.30 28.98
CA PRO A 131 19.45 4.42 27.54
C PRO A 131 18.68 5.62 26.97
N ASP A 132 19.14 6.16 25.85
CA ASP A 132 18.43 7.24 25.14
C ASP A 132 16.96 6.86 24.91
N GLY A 133 16.04 7.78 25.24
CA GLY A 133 14.58 7.56 25.18
C GLY A 133 13.96 6.99 26.47
N PHE A 134 14.71 6.91 27.57
CA PHE A 134 14.21 6.47 28.88
C PHE A 134 14.64 7.44 29.99
N SER A 135 13.73 7.78 30.90
CA SER A 135 14.03 8.50 32.15
C SER A 135 13.88 7.60 33.36
N CYS A 136 14.66 7.87 34.42
CA CYS A 136 14.41 7.25 35.71
C CYS A 136 13.07 7.78 36.24
N GLN A 137 12.09 6.89 36.40
CA GLN A 137 10.81 7.17 37.05
C GLN A 137 10.76 6.44 38.40
N PRO A 138 10.08 7.00 39.42
CA PRO A 138 9.85 6.29 40.68
C PRO A 138 8.96 5.06 40.44
N GLY A 139 9.35 3.93 41.00
CA GLY A 139 8.64 2.65 40.88
C GLY A 139 7.26 2.73 41.52
N SER A 140 6.28 2.05 40.92
CA SER A 140 4.85 2.17 41.26
C SER A 140 4.46 1.69 42.66
N GLN A 141 5.37 1.10 43.43
CA GLN A 141 5.11 0.59 44.79
C GLN A 141 6.12 1.05 45.86
N ASP A 142 7.26 1.65 45.50
CA ASP A 142 8.20 2.26 46.45
C ASP A 142 8.92 3.43 45.79
N TYR A 143 8.69 4.64 46.29
CA TYR A 143 9.31 5.90 45.83
C TYR A 143 10.83 5.94 46.02
N ARG A 144 11.41 4.93 46.69
CA ARG A 144 12.86 4.74 46.87
C ARG A 144 13.49 3.82 45.83
N VAL A 145 12.72 3.31 44.87
CA VAL A 145 13.21 2.49 43.76
C VAL A 145 12.94 3.24 42.46
N TRP A 146 13.99 3.55 41.71
CA TRP A 146 13.89 4.25 40.43
C TRP A 146 14.21 3.28 39.29
N THR A 147 13.27 3.15 38.36
CA THR A 147 13.40 2.28 37.18
C THR A 147 13.42 3.12 35.92
N CYS A 148 14.23 2.74 34.94
CA CYS A 148 14.18 3.35 33.61
C CYS A 148 12.81 3.04 32.99
N SER A 149 12.03 4.07 32.72
CA SER A 149 10.78 4.00 31.98
C SER A 149 10.98 4.75 30.67
N ALA A 150 10.36 4.27 29.59
CA ALA A 150 10.37 5.00 28.33
C ALA A 150 9.82 6.41 28.57
N ASP A 151 10.50 7.42 28.02
CA ASP A 151 10.08 8.82 28.11
C ASP A 151 8.83 9.03 27.27
N VAL A 152 7.66 8.82 27.88
CA VAL A 152 6.36 9.09 27.25
C VAL A 152 6.02 10.59 27.19
N THR A 153 6.82 11.46 27.81
CA THR A 153 6.63 12.92 27.82
C THR A 153 7.51 13.68 26.84
N ALA A 154 8.55 13.05 26.28
CA ALA A 154 9.15 13.59 25.08
C ALA A 154 8.08 13.47 24.00
N GLY A 155 7.55 14.60 23.53
CA GLY A 155 6.74 14.59 22.32
C GLY A 155 7.48 13.82 21.23
N PRO A 156 6.75 13.27 20.23
CA PRO A 156 7.41 12.65 19.09
C PRO A 156 8.52 13.58 18.60
N PRO A 157 9.69 13.06 18.16
CA PRO A 157 10.70 13.88 17.49
C PRO A 157 10.01 14.88 16.57
N VAL A 158 10.46 16.13 16.50
CA VAL A 158 9.72 17.23 15.83
C VAL A 158 9.27 16.87 14.40
N ASP A 159 9.98 15.95 13.74
CA ASP A 159 9.64 15.40 12.43
C ASP A 159 8.40 14.48 12.42
N ASP A 160 8.13 13.71 13.49
CA ASP A 160 6.96 12.83 13.62
C ASP A 160 5.65 13.64 13.70
N ALA A 161 5.69 14.91 14.10
CA ALA A 161 4.50 15.74 14.22
C ALA A 161 3.80 16.00 12.87
N ALA A 162 4.57 16.06 11.77
CA ALA A 162 4.03 16.20 10.41
C ALA A 162 3.44 14.88 9.88
N GLU A 163 3.95 13.75 10.36
CA GLU A 163 3.51 12.40 9.99
C GLU A 163 2.32 11.93 10.82
N LEU A 164 2.10 12.54 11.98
CA LEU A 164 1.01 12.18 12.88
C LEU A 164 -0.34 12.55 12.27
N LEU A 165 -1.18 11.54 12.02
CA LEU A 165 -2.54 11.69 11.54
C LEU A 165 -3.39 12.41 12.60
N GLN A 166 -3.87 13.61 12.29
CA GLN A 166 -4.59 14.46 13.26
C GLN A 166 -5.99 13.92 13.58
N TYR A 167 -6.29 13.66 14.86
CA TYR A 167 -7.62 13.27 15.34
C TYR A 167 -8.16 14.27 16.41
N PRO A 168 -9.43 14.72 16.32
CA PRO A 168 -10.38 14.48 15.23
C PRO A 168 -9.88 15.07 13.90
N PRO A 169 -10.33 14.54 12.75
CA PRO A 169 -9.89 15.08 11.46
C PRO A 169 -10.43 16.49 11.32
N ARG A 170 -9.70 17.36 10.59
CA ARG A 170 -10.20 18.69 10.24
C ARG A 170 -11.59 18.56 9.62
N LYS A 171 -12.53 19.41 10.07
CA LYS A 171 -13.89 19.42 9.54
C LYS A 171 -13.84 19.66 8.04
N LEU A 172 -14.68 18.94 7.31
CA LEU A 172 -14.87 19.18 5.90
C LEU A 172 -15.40 20.61 5.70
N PRO A 173 -14.71 21.48 4.93
CA PRO A 173 -15.23 22.81 4.62
C PRO A 173 -16.65 22.77 4.05
N GLU A 174 -17.47 23.78 4.33
CA GLU A 174 -18.78 23.89 3.70
C GLU A 174 -18.60 24.01 2.18
N GLY A 175 -19.42 23.30 1.41
CA GLY A 175 -19.30 23.35 -0.05
C GLY A 175 -18.15 22.52 -0.64
N SER A 176 -17.52 21.64 0.16
CA SER A 176 -16.42 20.78 -0.29
C SER A 176 -16.79 19.73 -1.34
N CYS A 177 -18.05 19.60 -1.72
CA CYS A 177 -18.42 18.90 -2.94
C CYS A 177 -18.88 19.92 -3.97
N THR A 178 -18.65 19.64 -5.23
CA THR A 178 -19.07 20.55 -6.29
C THR A 178 -19.88 19.75 -7.29
N CYS A 179 -20.96 20.35 -7.78
CA CYS A 179 -21.73 19.81 -8.89
C CYS A 179 -21.49 20.58 -10.20
N ARG A 180 -20.64 21.61 -10.20
CA ARG A 180 -20.26 22.40 -11.40
C ARG A 180 -19.07 23.34 -11.18
N THR A 181 -18.49 23.84 -12.28
CA THR A 181 -17.89 25.17 -12.42
C THR A 181 -18.87 26.15 -13.11
N ASP A 182 -19.00 27.38 -12.66
CA ASP A 182 -19.83 28.41 -13.28
C ASP A 182 -19.28 28.87 -14.64
N ALA A 183 -19.87 29.89 -15.25
CA ALA A 183 -19.43 30.41 -16.56
C ALA A 183 -18.02 31.02 -16.53
N ASN A 184 -17.47 31.28 -15.34
CA ASN A 184 -16.11 31.78 -15.11
C ASN A 184 -15.14 30.66 -14.71
N GLU A 185 -15.56 29.39 -14.86
CA GLU A 185 -14.81 28.21 -14.40
C GLU A 185 -14.70 28.11 -12.85
N GLU A 186 -15.49 28.87 -12.09
CA GLU A 186 -15.46 28.85 -10.61
C GLU A 186 -16.37 27.77 -10.03
N ARG A 187 -15.90 27.02 -9.02
CA ARG A 187 -16.66 25.92 -8.40
C ARG A 187 -17.97 26.41 -7.78
N VAL A 188 -19.09 25.74 -8.08
CA VAL A 188 -20.36 25.92 -7.38
C VAL A 188 -20.36 24.99 -6.15
N PRO A 189 -20.21 25.53 -4.92
CA PRO A 189 -20.05 24.71 -3.73
C PRO A 189 -21.37 24.05 -3.32
N THR A 190 -21.30 22.79 -2.87
CA THR A 190 -22.42 22.00 -2.33
C THR A 190 -21.97 21.12 -1.18
N ALA A 191 -22.90 20.77 -0.29
CA ALA A 191 -22.64 19.74 0.70
C ALA A 191 -22.46 18.38 0.01
N CYS A 192 -21.48 17.60 0.48
CA CYS A 192 -21.30 16.24 -0.02
C CYS A 192 -22.51 15.38 0.35
N PRO A 193 -23.12 14.66 -0.59
CA PRO A 193 -24.18 13.72 -0.26
C PRO A 193 -23.60 12.62 0.63
N SER A 194 -24.42 12.10 1.53
CA SER A 194 -24.03 10.95 2.34
C SER A 194 -23.87 9.73 1.44
N PRO A 195 -22.82 8.90 1.59
CA PRO A 195 -22.73 7.60 0.93
C PRO A 195 -23.99 6.73 1.15
N TRP A 196 -24.64 6.91 2.30
CA TRP A 196 -25.87 6.21 2.71
C TRP A 196 -27.16 6.78 2.14
N SER A 197 -27.12 7.94 1.45
CA SER A 197 -28.30 8.52 0.78
C SER A 197 -28.54 7.97 -0.62
N THR A 198 -27.73 7.01 -1.05
CA THR A 198 -27.89 6.32 -2.33
C THR A 198 -29.07 5.33 -2.28
N PRO A 199 -29.61 4.87 -3.42
CA PRO A 199 -30.66 3.86 -3.42
C PRO A 199 -30.27 2.54 -2.71
N ALA A 200 -28.98 2.21 -2.64
CA ALA A 200 -28.51 1.07 -1.85
C ALA A 200 -28.74 1.29 -0.34
N GLY A 201 -28.58 2.54 0.11
CA GLY A 201 -28.72 2.95 1.49
C GLY A 201 -27.97 2.03 2.44
N THR A 202 -28.69 1.50 3.42
CA THR A 202 -28.21 0.48 4.37
C THR A 202 -28.62 -0.94 4.00
N ASP A 203 -29.42 -1.11 2.94
CA ASP A 203 -30.13 -2.35 2.63
C ASP A 203 -29.27 -3.36 1.88
N GLN A 204 -28.17 -2.90 1.27
CA GLN A 204 -27.23 -3.76 0.54
C GLN A 204 -25.95 -4.06 1.31
N VAL A 205 -25.82 -3.56 2.54
CA VAL A 205 -24.59 -3.73 3.32
C VAL A 205 -24.34 -5.22 3.54
N ALA A 206 -23.10 -5.68 3.28
CA ALA A 206 -22.72 -7.07 3.50
C ALA A 206 -22.95 -7.48 4.97
N THR A 207 -22.98 -8.77 5.29
CA THR A 207 -22.98 -9.18 6.70
C THR A 207 -21.71 -8.68 7.43
N PRO A 208 -21.74 -8.35 8.73
CA PRO A 208 -20.52 -8.12 9.48
C PRO A 208 -19.78 -9.46 9.58
N ILE A 209 -18.45 -9.41 9.56
CA ILE A 209 -17.59 -10.58 9.68
C ILE A 209 -16.66 -10.50 10.88
N LYS A 210 -16.29 -11.68 11.38
CA LYS A 210 -15.22 -11.90 12.36
C LYS A 210 -14.32 -13.03 11.89
N VAL A 211 -13.14 -13.13 12.50
CA VAL A 211 -12.26 -14.29 12.33
C VAL A 211 -12.63 -15.32 13.39
N GLY A 212 -13.06 -16.50 12.95
CA GLY A 212 -13.51 -17.60 13.77
C GLY A 212 -12.37 -18.51 14.21
N LYS A 213 -12.75 -19.60 14.88
CA LYS A 213 -11.83 -20.73 15.12
C LYS A 213 -11.30 -21.23 13.77
N LYS A 214 -10.05 -21.68 13.73
CA LYS A 214 -9.37 -22.11 12.50
C LYS A 214 -9.21 -21.00 11.44
N GLY A 215 -9.31 -19.72 11.83
CA GLY A 215 -8.96 -18.61 10.96
C GLY A 215 -9.99 -18.20 9.90
N ARG A 216 -11.20 -18.76 9.93
CA ARG A 216 -12.20 -18.47 8.88
C ARG A 216 -12.89 -17.14 9.11
N PHE A 217 -13.15 -16.38 8.04
CA PHE A 217 -14.12 -15.31 8.15
C PHE A 217 -15.51 -15.92 8.23
N TYR A 218 -16.32 -15.46 9.18
CA TYR A 218 -17.72 -15.87 9.31
C TYR A 218 -18.60 -14.67 9.57
N SER A 219 -19.82 -14.74 9.05
CA SER A 219 -20.90 -13.80 9.31
C SER A 219 -21.25 -13.81 10.78
N THR A 220 -21.21 -12.66 11.45
CA THR A 220 -21.69 -12.56 12.84
C THR A 220 -23.21 -12.60 12.95
N GLU A 221 -23.92 -12.48 11.84
CA GLU A 221 -25.39 -12.54 11.78
C GLU A 221 -25.90 -13.98 11.55
N THR A 222 -25.30 -14.70 10.59
CA THR A 222 -25.76 -16.03 10.19
C THR A 222 -24.86 -17.17 10.70
N GLY A 223 -23.66 -16.87 11.17
CA GLY A 223 -22.65 -17.86 11.55
C GLY A 223 -22.00 -18.59 10.35
N GLN A 224 -22.40 -18.28 9.12
CA GLN A 224 -21.87 -18.92 7.91
C GLN A 224 -20.49 -18.36 7.55
N ASP A 225 -19.65 -19.20 6.95
CA ASP A 225 -18.36 -18.77 6.42
C ASP A 225 -18.57 -17.71 5.33
N VAL A 226 -17.69 -16.71 5.30
CA VAL A 226 -17.66 -15.66 4.28
C VAL A 226 -16.32 -15.72 3.57
N VAL A 227 -16.35 -15.76 2.25
CA VAL A 227 -15.14 -15.74 1.42
C VAL A 227 -15.04 -14.38 0.77
N LEU A 228 -13.89 -13.74 0.91
CA LEU A 228 -13.62 -12.46 0.27
C LEU A 228 -12.95 -12.73 -1.08
N HIS A 229 -13.61 -12.32 -2.17
CA HIS A 229 -13.08 -12.29 -3.52
C HIS A 229 -12.87 -10.83 -3.88
N GLY A 230 -11.65 -10.35 -3.80
CA GLY A 230 -11.37 -8.94 -3.96
C GLY A 230 -10.41 -8.58 -5.07
N VAL A 231 -10.34 -7.29 -5.30
CA VAL A 231 -9.34 -6.64 -6.16
C VAL A 231 -8.51 -5.68 -5.34
N ASN A 232 -7.26 -5.52 -5.77
CA ASN A 232 -6.27 -4.67 -5.14
C ASN A 232 -5.80 -3.54 -6.08
N TRP A 233 -5.06 -2.60 -5.50
CA TRP A 233 -4.56 -1.36 -6.10
C TRP A 233 -5.64 -0.44 -6.66
N TYR A 234 -6.88 -0.54 -6.17
CA TYR A 234 -7.88 0.50 -6.41
C TYR A 234 -7.88 1.45 -5.20
N GLY A 235 -7.03 2.48 -5.24
CA GLY A 235 -6.86 3.37 -4.09
C GLY A 235 -5.86 4.47 -4.32
N TRP A 236 -5.48 5.14 -3.23
CA TRP A 236 -4.55 6.25 -3.21
C TRP A 236 -3.17 5.69 -3.51
N SER A 237 -2.75 5.75 -4.77
CA SER A 237 -1.38 5.39 -5.10
C SER A 237 -0.43 6.33 -4.39
N VAL A 238 0.75 5.83 -4.08
CA VAL A 238 1.67 6.54 -3.20
C VAL A 238 2.00 7.90 -3.82
N GLY A 239 1.68 8.96 -3.09
CA GLY A 239 1.91 10.34 -3.53
C GLY A 239 0.79 10.92 -4.40
N GLN A 240 -0.31 10.19 -4.61
CA GLN A 240 -1.53 10.72 -5.22
C GLN A 240 -2.60 11.03 -4.18
N PHE A 241 -3.48 11.96 -4.53
CA PHE A 241 -4.56 12.46 -3.67
C PHE A 241 -5.94 11.96 -4.10
N ASN A 242 -5.97 10.90 -4.91
CA ASN A 242 -7.18 10.27 -5.39
C ASN A 242 -6.92 8.81 -5.79
N PHE A 243 -7.99 8.07 -6.09
CA PHE A 243 -7.88 6.67 -6.53
C PHE A 243 -7.21 6.58 -7.92
N ASP A 244 -6.20 5.74 -8.04
CA ASP A 244 -5.67 5.35 -9.36
C ASP A 244 -6.79 4.75 -10.22
N GLY A 245 -6.73 5.00 -11.53
CA GLY A 245 -7.75 4.59 -12.49
C GLY A 245 -8.88 5.61 -12.70
N LEU A 246 -9.08 6.55 -11.77
CA LEU A 246 -9.89 7.76 -12.05
C LEU A 246 -9.15 8.77 -12.94
N TRP A 247 -7.82 8.60 -13.05
CA TRP A 247 -6.92 9.44 -13.84
C TRP A 247 -6.54 8.83 -15.20
N ALA A 248 -7.34 7.92 -15.76
CA ALA A 248 -7.06 7.34 -17.07
C ALA A 248 -7.05 8.45 -18.15
N PHE A 249 -5.87 9.01 -18.37
CA PHE A 249 -5.64 10.25 -19.10
C PHE A 249 -5.02 9.93 -20.46
N CYS A 250 -5.79 10.15 -21.52
CA CYS A 250 -5.24 10.54 -22.81
C CYS A 250 -5.48 12.04 -22.92
N ASP A 251 -4.44 12.85 -22.78
CA ASP A 251 -4.53 14.26 -23.17
C ASP A 251 -4.05 14.40 -24.59
N ASP A 252 -5.04 14.44 -25.48
CA ASP A 252 -4.83 14.70 -26.89
C ASP A 252 -4.23 16.10 -27.15
N ASN A 253 -4.09 16.96 -26.12
CA ASN A 253 -3.43 18.27 -26.25
C ASN A 253 -1.91 18.23 -26.02
N PHE A 254 -1.33 17.11 -25.55
CA PHE A 254 0.11 17.05 -25.22
C PHE A 254 0.98 16.58 -26.40
N THR A 255 1.32 17.55 -27.25
CA THR A 255 2.46 17.61 -28.18
C THR A 255 2.41 16.74 -29.45
N ALA A 256 2.70 17.41 -30.59
CA ALA A 256 2.76 16.86 -31.94
C ALA A 256 3.87 15.81 -32.21
N SER A 257 4.56 15.30 -31.18
CA SER A 257 5.79 14.51 -31.32
C SER A 257 5.78 13.12 -30.67
N THR A 258 4.70 12.73 -30.04
CA THR A 258 4.52 11.36 -29.51
C THR A 258 3.19 10.81 -30.01
N PRO A 259 3.12 9.54 -30.43
CA PRO A 259 1.97 9.05 -31.18
C PRO A 259 0.71 9.31 -30.33
N PRO A 260 -0.22 10.15 -30.83
CA PRO A 260 -1.45 10.46 -30.12
C PRO A 260 -2.19 9.15 -29.87
N CYS A 261 -3.06 9.13 -28.87
CA CYS A 261 -4.05 8.06 -28.74
C CYS A 261 -4.75 7.93 -30.10
N GLN A 262 -4.36 6.92 -30.89
CA GLN A 262 -4.71 6.85 -32.31
C GLN A 262 -6.24 6.70 -32.46
N GLN A 263 -6.71 7.07 -33.65
CA GLN A 263 -8.05 7.48 -34.11
C GLN A 263 -9.29 6.64 -33.70
N ASP A 264 -9.14 5.63 -32.84
CA ASP A 264 -10.20 4.70 -32.44
C ASP A 264 -10.88 5.11 -31.12
N GLY A 265 -10.57 6.32 -30.62
CA GLY A 265 -11.33 6.92 -29.53
C GLY A 265 -12.81 7.01 -29.92
N GLU A 266 -13.69 6.40 -29.12
CA GLU A 266 -15.14 6.41 -29.37
C GLU A 266 -15.75 7.83 -29.46
N ILE A 267 -15.01 8.86 -29.00
CA ILE A 267 -15.19 10.26 -29.40
C ILE A 267 -13.88 10.67 -30.09
N PRO A 268 -13.88 11.00 -31.40
CA PRO A 268 -12.67 11.40 -32.10
C PRO A 268 -11.96 12.58 -31.41
N PRO A 269 -10.62 12.62 -31.41
CA PRO A 269 -9.85 13.68 -30.77
C PRO A 269 -10.31 15.06 -31.24
N HIS A 270 -10.31 16.00 -30.29
CA HIS A 270 -10.65 17.40 -30.52
C HIS A 270 -9.60 18.05 -31.42
N TYR A 271 -9.82 18.05 -32.73
CA TYR A 271 -9.87 19.22 -33.60
C TYR A 271 -9.69 18.79 -35.07
N PRO A 272 -10.48 19.32 -36.02
CA PRO A 272 -11.68 20.11 -35.84
C PRO A 272 -12.92 19.22 -36.07
N TYR A 273 -13.57 18.81 -34.99
CA TYR A 273 -15.04 18.68 -34.95
C TYR A 273 -15.79 17.68 -35.86
N PRO A 274 -15.33 16.46 -36.17
CA PRO A 274 -16.15 15.59 -37.02
C PRO A 274 -17.39 15.03 -36.31
N ALA A 275 -17.41 14.85 -34.98
CA ALA A 275 -18.47 14.10 -34.32
C ALA A 275 -19.62 14.92 -33.70
N ILE A 276 -19.40 16.10 -33.09
CA ILE A 276 -20.46 16.83 -32.34
C ILE A 276 -20.89 18.14 -33.03
N GLY A 277 -20.11 18.60 -34.02
CA GLY A 277 -20.41 19.80 -34.83
C GLY A 277 -20.45 21.11 -34.04
N ALA A 278 -20.46 22.24 -34.75
CA ALA A 278 -20.50 23.58 -34.13
C ALA A 278 -21.75 23.79 -33.25
N ALA A 279 -22.92 23.29 -33.69
CA ALA A 279 -24.17 23.40 -32.94
C ALA A 279 -24.14 22.61 -31.63
N GLY A 280 -23.52 21.43 -31.60
CA GLY A 280 -23.35 20.65 -30.37
C GLY A 280 -22.41 21.34 -29.39
N ILE A 281 -21.32 21.95 -29.87
CA ILE A 281 -20.39 22.73 -29.02
C ILE A 281 -21.06 23.96 -28.44
N GLN A 282 -21.87 24.66 -29.25
CA GLN A 282 -22.64 25.80 -28.78
C GLN A 282 -23.65 25.37 -27.69
N ARG A 283 -24.29 24.20 -27.83
CA ARG A 283 -25.15 23.62 -26.79
C ARG A 283 -24.39 23.22 -25.53
N LEU A 284 -23.14 22.79 -25.68
CA LEU A 284 -22.24 22.52 -24.55
C LEU A 284 -21.71 23.79 -23.89
N GLY A 285 -21.97 24.99 -24.44
CA GLY A 285 -21.68 26.27 -23.76
C GLY A 285 -20.21 26.48 -23.39
N GLY A 286 -19.27 25.95 -24.18
CA GLY A 286 -17.83 26.07 -23.90
C GLY A 286 -17.26 25.01 -22.95
N ILE A 287 -18.06 24.04 -22.51
CA ILE A 287 -17.59 22.90 -21.73
C ILE A 287 -16.51 22.14 -22.52
N ARG A 288 -15.27 22.17 -22.01
CA ARG A 288 -14.21 21.28 -22.48
C ARG A 288 -14.51 19.88 -21.94
N PHE A 289 -14.93 18.97 -22.81
CA PHE A 289 -15.00 17.56 -22.48
C PHE A 289 -13.65 16.92 -22.78
N TRP A 290 -13.25 15.96 -21.96
CA TRP A 290 -11.99 15.25 -22.10
C TRP A 290 -12.28 13.95 -22.83
N GLY A 291 -11.72 13.84 -24.04
CA GLY A 291 -12.13 12.88 -25.05
C GLY A 291 -11.58 11.46 -24.83
N LYS A 292 -12.14 10.72 -23.87
CA LYS A 292 -12.46 9.29 -24.02
C LYS A 292 -13.68 8.96 -23.16
N ARG A 293 -14.57 8.10 -23.66
CA ARG A 293 -15.82 7.57 -23.04
C ARG A 293 -15.60 6.81 -21.72
N THR A 294 -15.00 7.43 -20.72
CA THR A 294 -14.40 6.71 -19.60
C THR A 294 -15.38 6.53 -18.45
N MET A 295 -16.10 5.41 -18.47
CA MET A 295 -16.73 4.81 -17.26
C MET A 295 -15.76 4.62 -16.09
N THR A 296 -14.46 4.73 -16.35
CA THR A 296 -13.38 4.57 -15.39
C THR A 296 -13.21 5.78 -14.49
N ASN A 297 -13.80 6.92 -14.87
CA ASN A 297 -13.59 8.18 -14.16
C ASN A 297 -14.62 8.41 -13.06
N ASP A 298 -15.69 7.60 -12.95
CA ASP A 298 -16.64 7.68 -11.83
C ASP A 298 -16.40 6.52 -10.85
N PHE A 299 -16.02 6.86 -9.62
CA PHE A 299 -15.73 5.93 -8.54
C PHE A 299 -16.88 4.95 -8.30
N ALA A 300 -18.10 5.48 -8.18
CA ALA A 300 -19.30 4.69 -7.97
C ALA A 300 -19.58 3.68 -9.09
N THR A 301 -19.38 4.10 -10.34
CA THR A 301 -19.48 3.22 -11.52
C THR A 301 -18.42 2.11 -11.50
N VAL A 302 -17.19 2.42 -11.12
CA VAL A 302 -16.12 1.42 -11.01
C VAL A 302 -16.43 0.37 -9.92
N ILE A 303 -16.87 0.81 -8.73
CA ILE A 303 -17.30 -0.09 -7.66
C ILE A 303 -18.47 -0.98 -8.11
N TYR A 304 -19.44 -0.42 -8.82
CA TYR A 304 -20.55 -1.18 -9.38
C TYR A 304 -20.07 -2.23 -10.40
N ARG A 305 -19.09 -1.91 -11.25
CA ARG A 305 -18.49 -2.88 -12.17
C ARG A 305 -17.77 -4.02 -11.45
N MET A 306 -17.00 -3.71 -10.41
CA MET A 306 -16.35 -4.74 -9.58
C MET A 306 -17.39 -5.71 -9.01
N LYS A 307 -18.48 -5.16 -8.46
CA LYS A 307 -19.61 -5.96 -7.95
C LYS A 307 -20.25 -6.82 -9.04
N LEU A 308 -20.49 -6.28 -10.24
CA LEU A 308 -21.02 -7.04 -11.37
C LEU A 308 -20.09 -8.19 -11.78
N LEU A 309 -18.77 -7.99 -11.73
CA LEU A 309 -17.79 -9.04 -12.02
C LEU A 309 -17.66 -10.10 -10.92
N GLY A 310 -18.41 -9.96 -9.81
CA GLY A 310 -18.45 -10.94 -8.72
C GLY A 310 -17.50 -10.63 -7.57
N PHE A 311 -16.76 -9.53 -7.62
CA PHE A 311 -15.94 -9.11 -6.50
C PHE A 311 -16.83 -8.60 -5.36
N ASN A 312 -16.50 -8.97 -4.13
CA ASN A 312 -17.22 -8.54 -2.93
C ASN A 312 -16.33 -7.78 -1.94
N SER A 313 -15.05 -7.56 -2.26
CA SER A 313 -14.14 -6.78 -1.43
C SER A 313 -13.18 -5.93 -2.24
N VAL A 314 -12.72 -4.81 -1.67
CA VAL A 314 -11.74 -3.90 -2.28
C VAL A 314 -10.62 -3.62 -1.29
N ARG A 315 -9.37 -3.85 -1.69
CA ARG A 315 -8.18 -3.42 -0.94
C ARG A 315 -7.77 -2.02 -1.38
N ILE A 316 -7.85 -1.08 -0.46
CA ILE A 316 -7.66 0.37 -0.66
C ILE A 316 -6.30 0.78 -0.08
N PRO A 317 -5.26 0.94 -0.92
CA PRO A 317 -3.98 1.48 -0.46
C PRO A 317 -4.10 2.95 -0.03
N PHE A 318 -3.35 3.29 1.01
CA PHE A 318 -3.15 4.66 1.49
C PHE A 318 -1.79 4.81 2.18
N SER A 319 -1.30 6.06 2.32
CA SER A 319 -0.19 6.38 3.22
C SER A 319 -0.65 7.44 4.24
N PHE A 320 -0.18 7.37 5.49
CA PHE A 320 -0.54 8.37 6.51
C PHE A 320 -0.13 9.79 6.12
N ALA A 321 1.02 9.93 5.47
CA ALA A 321 1.49 11.22 4.95
C ALA A 321 0.53 11.80 3.91
N ASP A 322 -0.02 10.99 3.00
CA ASP A 322 -0.98 11.48 2.01
C ASP A 322 -2.32 11.83 2.65
N LEU A 323 -2.77 11.07 3.66
CA LEU A 323 -4.00 11.37 4.40
C LEU A 323 -3.93 12.67 5.21
N ASN A 324 -2.73 13.08 5.63
CA ASN A 324 -2.49 14.35 6.33
C ASN A 324 -2.51 15.58 5.42
N LYS A 325 -2.36 15.39 4.11
CA LYS A 325 -2.34 16.49 3.16
C LYS A 325 -3.76 16.95 2.83
N ASP A 326 -3.86 18.20 2.42
CA ASP A 326 -5.03 18.66 1.68
C ASP A 326 -5.01 18.05 0.28
N ILE A 327 -6.18 17.73 -0.24
CA ILE A 327 -6.36 17.44 -1.66
C ILE A 327 -5.91 18.71 -2.40
N PRO A 328 -4.88 18.62 -3.27
CA PRO A 328 -4.31 19.78 -3.90
C PRO A 328 -5.42 20.49 -4.69
N PRO A 329 -5.40 21.83 -4.73
CA PRO A 329 -6.16 22.50 -5.75
C PRO A 329 -5.65 21.96 -7.09
N PRO A 330 -6.54 21.58 -8.01
CA PRO A 330 -6.11 21.11 -9.32
C PRO A 330 -5.19 22.14 -9.97
N SER A 331 -4.04 21.65 -10.45
CA SER A 331 -2.80 22.40 -10.70
C SER A 331 -2.88 23.50 -11.78
N THR A 332 -4.05 23.77 -12.35
CA THR A 332 -4.24 24.69 -13.48
C THR A 332 -5.50 25.56 -13.37
N GLY A 333 -6.12 25.67 -12.19
CA GLY A 333 -7.44 26.32 -12.06
C GLY A 333 -8.62 25.52 -12.65
N LYS A 334 -8.33 24.46 -13.41
CA LYS A 334 -9.32 23.48 -13.90
C LYS A 334 -9.84 22.64 -12.75
N THR A 335 -11.05 22.10 -12.77
CA THR A 335 -11.51 21.16 -11.75
C THR A 335 -10.82 19.79 -11.83
N GLU A 336 -10.69 19.08 -10.70
CA GLU A 336 -10.31 17.65 -10.68
C GLU A 336 -11.31 16.79 -11.47
N PHE A 337 -12.51 17.30 -11.70
CA PHE A 337 -13.59 16.58 -12.34
C PHE A 337 -13.90 17.17 -13.70
N PHE A 338 -13.89 16.27 -14.67
CA PHE A 338 -14.28 16.54 -16.03
C PHE A 338 -15.69 15.99 -16.27
N PRO A 339 -16.44 16.61 -17.19
CA PRO A 339 -17.61 15.97 -17.76
C PRO A 339 -17.20 14.57 -18.23
N CYS A 340 -17.96 13.57 -17.83
CA CYS A 340 -17.81 12.20 -18.27
C CYS A 340 -19.12 11.72 -18.84
N MET A 341 -19.07 10.63 -19.60
CA MET A 341 -20.31 10.11 -20.16
C MET A 341 -21.14 9.36 -19.13
N ILE A 342 -22.45 9.47 -19.28
CA ILE A 342 -23.39 8.56 -18.61
C ILE A 342 -23.52 7.32 -19.50
N ASP A 343 -22.93 6.21 -19.06
CA ASP A 343 -23.33 4.92 -19.62
C ASP A 343 -24.58 4.43 -18.87
N PRO A 344 -25.68 4.12 -19.58
CA PRO A 344 -26.84 3.48 -18.97
C PRO A 344 -26.41 2.23 -18.19
N ASP A 345 -27.10 1.89 -17.09
CA ASP A 345 -26.81 0.67 -16.33
C ASP A 345 -26.77 -0.57 -17.21
N SER A 346 -27.67 -0.63 -18.21
CA SER A 346 -27.70 -1.69 -19.20
C SER A 346 -26.43 -1.73 -20.05
N THR A 347 -25.84 -0.59 -20.41
CA THR A 347 -24.57 -0.52 -21.14
C THR A 347 -23.41 -1.00 -20.28
N ILE A 348 -23.39 -0.66 -18.99
CA ILE A 348 -22.37 -1.16 -18.05
C ILE A 348 -22.52 -2.69 -17.88
N ALA A 349 -23.74 -3.17 -17.67
CA ALA A 349 -24.03 -4.58 -17.52
C ALA A 349 -23.71 -5.39 -18.80
N TRP A 350 -24.33 -5.02 -19.92
CA TRP A 350 -24.29 -5.76 -21.19
C TRP A 350 -23.11 -5.45 -22.09
N GLY A 351 -22.54 -4.26 -21.99
CA GLY A 351 -21.43 -3.87 -22.85
C GLY A 351 -20.07 -4.09 -22.21
N LYS A 352 -20.02 -4.21 -20.87
CA LYS A 352 -18.77 -4.00 -20.13
C LYS A 352 -18.51 -4.95 -18.97
N THR A 353 -19.50 -5.72 -18.55
CA THR A 353 -19.37 -6.69 -17.46
C THR A 353 -20.05 -8.02 -17.77
N ILE A 354 -20.30 -8.27 -19.05
CA ILE A 354 -20.64 -9.59 -19.58
C ILE A 354 -19.54 -10.03 -20.52
N ASP A 355 -19.23 -11.33 -20.49
CA ASP A 355 -18.27 -11.93 -21.40
C ASP A 355 -18.69 -11.63 -22.86
N PRO A 356 -17.81 -11.08 -23.73
CA PRO A 356 -18.18 -10.68 -25.09
C PRO A 356 -18.74 -11.84 -25.90
N ALA A 357 -18.28 -13.05 -25.62
CA ALA A 357 -18.72 -14.22 -26.34
C ALA A 357 -20.10 -14.69 -25.84
N LEU A 358 -20.39 -14.55 -24.55
CA LEU A 358 -21.74 -14.72 -24.01
C LEU A 358 -22.68 -13.62 -24.52
N ALA A 359 -22.23 -12.37 -24.57
CA ALA A 359 -23.02 -11.25 -25.10
C ALA A 359 -23.44 -11.50 -26.55
N LYS A 360 -22.50 -12.00 -27.37
CA LYS A 360 -22.78 -12.41 -28.75
C LYS A 360 -23.83 -13.53 -28.79
N LEU A 361 -23.67 -14.58 -27.98
CA LEU A 361 -24.62 -15.69 -27.92
C LEU A 361 -26.04 -15.22 -27.53
N VAL A 362 -26.14 -14.39 -26.49
CA VAL A 362 -27.41 -13.80 -26.02
C VAL A 362 -28.05 -12.97 -27.13
N ALA A 363 -27.26 -12.19 -27.86
CA ALA A 363 -27.74 -11.40 -29.00
C ALA A 363 -28.23 -12.30 -30.16
N ASP A 364 -27.45 -13.33 -30.53
CA ASP A 364 -27.79 -14.26 -31.61
C ASP A 364 -29.09 -15.04 -31.32
N GLN A 365 -29.37 -15.31 -30.03
CA GLN A 365 -30.59 -15.99 -29.59
C GLN A 365 -31.78 -15.04 -29.35
N GLY A 366 -31.63 -13.74 -29.57
CA GLY A 366 -32.69 -12.76 -29.31
C GLY A 366 -33.06 -12.64 -27.83
N LEU A 367 -32.12 -12.97 -26.93
CA LEU A 367 -32.31 -12.93 -25.47
C LEU A 367 -31.84 -11.61 -24.84
N THR A 368 -31.44 -10.62 -25.64
CA THR A 368 -31.06 -9.30 -25.16
C THR A 368 -32.18 -8.67 -24.32
N GLY A 369 -31.85 -8.27 -23.08
CA GLY A 369 -32.81 -7.69 -22.15
C GLY A 369 -33.70 -8.70 -21.40
N LYS A 370 -33.47 -10.01 -21.55
CA LYS A 370 -34.17 -11.04 -20.77
C LYS A 370 -33.54 -11.34 -19.42
N PHE A 371 -32.32 -10.86 -19.17
CA PHE A 371 -31.59 -11.11 -17.93
C PHE A 371 -31.65 -9.88 -17.03
N ASP A 372 -32.09 -10.06 -15.79
CA ASP A 372 -32.06 -9.00 -14.78
C ASP A 372 -30.65 -8.84 -14.22
N PHE A 373 -29.98 -7.75 -14.57
CA PHE A 373 -28.72 -7.39 -13.92
C PHE A 373 -28.99 -6.67 -12.59
N PRO A 374 -28.11 -6.81 -11.57
CA PRO A 374 -28.18 -5.99 -10.36
C PRO A 374 -28.24 -4.51 -10.76
N ARG A 375 -29.26 -3.76 -10.35
CA ARG A 375 -29.39 -2.34 -10.75
C ARG A 375 -28.27 -1.50 -10.14
N TYR A 376 -27.88 -0.43 -10.84
CA TYR A 376 -26.96 0.54 -10.25
C TYR A 376 -27.64 1.24 -9.07
N THR A 377 -26.97 1.22 -7.93
CA THR A 377 -27.48 1.76 -6.68
C THR A 377 -26.58 2.84 -6.09
N GLY A 378 -25.66 3.37 -6.90
CA GLY A 378 -24.79 4.47 -6.52
C GLY A 378 -25.45 5.85 -6.64
N PRO A 379 -24.65 6.92 -6.54
CA PRO A 379 -25.11 8.29 -6.71
C PRO A 379 -25.69 8.48 -8.10
N GLN A 380 -26.85 9.13 -8.17
CA GLN A 380 -27.55 9.35 -9.43
C GLN A 380 -26.79 10.34 -10.33
N HIS A 381 -26.85 10.07 -11.63
CA HIS A 381 -26.27 10.90 -12.69
C HIS A 381 -27.39 11.31 -13.66
N PRO A 382 -27.56 12.62 -13.97
CA PRO A 382 -26.85 13.76 -13.40
C PRO A 382 -27.13 13.97 -11.90
N PRO A 383 -26.35 14.83 -11.21
CA PRO A 383 -26.63 15.19 -9.82
C PRO A 383 -28.11 15.60 -9.64
N PRO A 384 -28.74 15.24 -8.50
CA PRO A 384 -30.11 15.67 -8.22
C PRO A 384 -30.26 17.18 -8.31
N LYS A 385 -31.42 17.64 -8.82
CA LYS A 385 -31.68 19.07 -8.94
C LYS A 385 -31.63 19.75 -7.58
N VAL A 386 -30.66 20.64 -7.38
CA VAL A 386 -30.56 21.44 -6.16
C VAL A 386 -31.38 22.71 -6.37
N LYS A 387 -32.41 22.91 -5.54
CA LYS A 387 -33.27 24.10 -5.59
C LYS A 387 -32.40 25.36 -5.45
N GLY A 388 -32.47 26.26 -6.43
CA GLY A 388 -31.66 27.49 -6.46
C GLY A 388 -30.32 27.40 -7.19
N SER A 389 -29.88 26.21 -7.62
CA SER A 389 -28.72 26.04 -8.49
C SER A 389 -29.17 25.61 -9.89
N PRO A 390 -29.52 26.55 -10.79
CA PRO A 390 -29.89 26.22 -12.19
C PRO A 390 -28.76 25.49 -12.93
N GLN A 391 -27.58 25.52 -12.35
CA GLN A 391 -26.32 25.13 -12.94
C GLN A 391 -26.00 23.63 -12.77
N CYS A 392 -26.55 22.96 -11.76
CA CYS A 392 -26.39 21.50 -11.56
C CYS A 392 -27.54 20.67 -12.18
N ASN A 393 -28.42 21.31 -12.94
CA ASN A 393 -29.74 20.78 -13.32
C ASN A 393 -29.82 20.13 -14.71
N LEU A 394 -28.70 19.82 -15.38
CA LEU A 394 -28.72 19.31 -16.76
C LEU A 394 -27.81 18.09 -16.94
N PRO A 395 -28.31 16.96 -17.46
CA PRO A 395 -27.45 16.11 -18.29
C PRO A 395 -27.10 16.94 -19.54
N TRP A 396 -25.82 17.00 -19.90
CA TRP A 396 -25.41 17.76 -21.08
C TRP A 396 -25.55 16.88 -22.30
N SER A 397 -26.55 17.17 -23.14
CA SER A 397 -26.78 16.48 -24.40
C SER A 397 -26.30 17.33 -25.58
N ALA A 398 -25.41 16.82 -26.40
CA ALA A 398 -24.99 17.46 -27.64
C ALA A 398 -25.27 16.54 -28.82
N PRO A 399 -26.03 16.94 -29.85
CA PRO A 399 -26.29 16.09 -31.00
C PRO A 399 -24.97 15.75 -31.68
N PHE A 400 -24.81 14.50 -32.12
CA PHE A 400 -23.72 14.18 -33.02
C PHE A 400 -24.02 14.70 -34.43
N THR A 401 -22.99 14.90 -35.24
CA THR A 401 -23.12 15.18 -36.66
C THR A 401 -23.72 13.97 -37.37
N PRO A 402 -24.44 14.16 -38.49
CA PRO A 402 -24.97 13.05 -39.28
C PRO A 402 -23.90 12.05 -39.77
N SER A 403 -22.63 12.47 -39.84
CA SER A 403 -21.50 11.62 -40.23
C SER A 403 -21.01 10.67 -39.13
N TYR A 404 -21.42 10.86 -37.88
CA TYR A 404 -21.00 10.01 -36.77
C TYR A 404 -21.80 8.69 -36.73
N ARG A 405 -21.12 7.57 -36.99
CA ARG A 405 -21.75 6.23 -37.09
C ARG A 405 -21.89 5.50 -35.73
N GLY A 406 -21.61 6.15 -34.60
CA GLY A 406 -21.35 5.53 -33.29
C GLY A 406 -22.55 5.31 -32.34
N GLY A 407 -23.79 5.29 -32.85
CA GLY A 407 -24.91 4.62 -32.15
C GLY A 407 -25.74 5.41 -31.13
N GLN A 408 -25.53 6.71 -30.93
CA GLN A 408 -26.51 7.56 -30.23
C GLN A 408 -26.63 8.87 -31.01
N GLY A 409 -27.84 9.41 -31.20
CA GLY A 409 -28.03 10.68 -31.92
C GLY A 409 -27.48 11.90 -31.16
N GLN A 410 -27.04 11.71 -29.91
CA GLN A 410 -26.48 12.74 -29.04
C GLN A 410 -25.47 12.15 -28.05
N LEU A 411 -24.46 12.94 -27.70
CA LEU A 411 -23.54 12.72 -26.59
C LEU A 411 -24.21 13.17 -25.29
N ASN A 412 -24.37 12.27 -24.32
CA ASN A 412 -24.89 12.60 -22.99
C ASN A 412 -23.74 12.60 -21.97
N LEU A 413 -23.51 13.74 -21.33
CA LEU A 413 -22.50 13.92 -20.29
C LEU A 413 -23.14 14.19 -18.92
N THR A 414 -22.45 13.74 -17.87
CA THR A 414 -22.66 14.08 -16.46
C THR A 414 -21.34 14.51 -15.84
N MET A 415 -21.40 14.97 -14.60
CA MET A 415 -20.20 15.23 -13.82
C MET A 415 -19.83 13.96 -13.04
N CYS A 416 -18.65 13.41 -13.30
CA CYS A 416 -18.13 12.28 -12.54
C CYS A 416 -17.74 12.72 -11.12
N ASN A 417 -17.90 11.82 -10.14
CA ASN A 417 -17.40 12.01 -8.77
C ASN A 417 -17.84 13.31 -8.06
N TRP A 418 -18.92 13.96 -8.51
CA TRP A 418 -19.45 15.20 -7.92
C TRP A 418 -19.74 15.08 -6.42
N TYR A 419 -20.00 13.85 -5.98
CA TYR A 419 -20.30 13.46 -4.60
C TYR A 419 -19.06 13.26 -3.71
N LEU A 420 -17.85 13.25 -4.25
CA LEU A 420 -16.62 13.08 -3.49
C LEU A 420 -16.16 14.41 -2.85
N PRO A 421 -15.74 14.42 -1.57
CA PRO A 421 -15.06 15.54 -0.96
C PRO A 421 -13.87 16.03 -1.81
N GLN A 422 -13.75 17.33 -2.03
CA GLN A 422 -12.81 17.91 -3.01
C GLN A 422 -12.55 19.41 -2.80
N GLY A 423 -11.39 19.86 -3.27
CA GLY A 423 -11.05 21.28 -3.34
C GLY A 423 -10.08 21.76 -2.28
N PRO A 424 -9.74 23.06 -2.30
CA PRO A 424 -8.73 23.61 -1.42
C PRO A 424 -9.15 23.41 0.04
N ASN A 425 -8.18 23.05 0.87
CA ASN A 425 -8.36 22.79 2.30
C ASN A 425 -9.25 21.58 2.65
N VAL A 426 -9.61 20.74 1.67
CA VAL A 426 -10.26 19.46 1.96
C VAL A 426 -9.20 18.44 2.34
N PRO A 427 -9.19 17.93 3.58
CA PRO A 427 -8.23 16.91 3.98
C PRO A 427 -8.45 15.63 3.19
N ALA A 428 -7.38 15.01 2.69
CA ALA A 428 -7.42 13.73 1.97
C ALA A 428 -8.15 12.64 2.78
N ILE A 429 -7.94 12.62 4.10
CA ILE A 429 -8.65 11.72 5.01
C ILE A 429 -10.17 11.80 4.90
N GLN A 430 -10.78 12.97 4.67
CA GLN A 430 -12.24 13.08 4.53
C GLN A 430 -12.75 12.35 3.27
N ARG A 431 -11.99 12.42 2.17
CA ARG A 431 -12.31 11.68 0.94
C ARG A 431 -12.17 10.17 1.16
N LEU A 432 -11.09 9.72 1.83
CA LEU A 432 -10.93 8.31 2.20
C LEU A 432 -12.14 7.81 3.02
N LEU A 433 -12.49 8.52 4.10
CA LEU A 433 -13.61 8.14 4.97
C LEU A 433 -14.95 8.06 4.21
N TRP A 434 -15.18 8.96 3.25
CA TRP A 434 -16.36 8.90 2.37
C TRP A 434 -16.32 7.65 1.48
N GLN A 435 -15.18 7.36 0.86
CA GLN A 435 -15.02 6.23 -0.06
C GLN A 435 -15.18 4.88 0.64
N VAL A 436 -14.65 4.74 1.86
CA VAL A 436 -14.83 3.52 2.67
C VAL A 436 -16.31 3.29 3.01
N GLN A 437 -17.02 4.34 3.45
CA GLN A 437 -18.47 4.26 3.67
C GLN A 437 -19.21 3.86 2.39
N TYR A 438 -18.82 4.42 1.25
CA TYR A 438 -19.46 4.11 -0.03
C TYR A 438 -19.25 2.64 -0.42
N VAL A 439 -18.02 2.12 -0.37
CA VAL A 439 -17.72 0.70 -0.66
C VAL A 439 -18.61 -0.21 0.19
N VAL A 440 -18.71 0.07 1.49
CA VAL A 440 -19.57 -0.68 2.41
C VAL A 440 -21.06 -0.55 2.06
N SER A 441 -21.54 0.65 1.72
CA SER A 441 -22.93 0.89 1.32
C SER A 441 -23.33 0.10 0.07
N GLN A 442 -22.37 -0.19 -0.82
CA GLN A 442 -22.60 -1.00 -2.02
C GLN A 442 -22.55 -2.52 -1.76
N GLY A 443 -22.41 -2.94 -0.50
CA GLY A 443 -22.39 -4.35 -0.12
C GLY A 443 -21.04 -5.02 -0.29
N MET A 444 -19.96 -4.24 -0.30
CA MET A 444 -18.60 -4.77 -0.39
C MET A 444 -17.86 -4.58 0.93
N TYR A 445 -16.88 -5.43 1.19
CA TYR A 445 -15.91 -5.25 2.27
C TYR A 445 -14.80 -4.30 1.83
N ALA A 446 -14.30 -3.48 2.76
CA ALA A 446 -13.16 -2.60 2.51
C ALA A 446 -11.95 -3.07 3.33
N VAL A 447 -10.81 -3.30 2.67
CA VAL A 447 -9.54 -3.61 3.33
C VAL A 447 -8.65 -2.39 3.20
N LEU A 448 -8.41 -1.68 4.30
CA LEU A 448 -7.54 -0.50 4.30
C LEU A 448 -6.10 -0.96 4.45
N THR A 449 -5.25 -0.69 3.46
CA THR A 449 -3.85 -1.15 3.48
C THR A 449 -2.88 0.02 3.51
N PHE A 450 -1.97 0.03 4.49
CA PHE A 450 -0.93 1.04 4.54
C PHE A 450 0.16 0.71 3.52
N SER A 451 0.19 1.47 2.43
CA SER A 451 1.18 1.34 1.36
C SER A 451 1.87 2.69 1.14
N SER A 452 3.19 2.72 1.34
CA SER A 452 4.03 3.88 1.12
C SER A 452 5.25 3.54 0.26
N ALA A 453 5.46 4.31 -0.81
CA ALA A 453 6.66 4.24 -1.64
C ALA A 453 7.81 5.11 -1.08
N ARG A 454 7.61 5.80 0.06
CA ARG A 454 8.71 6.49 0.73
C ARG A 454 9.67 5.47 1.33
N ASP A 455 10.95 5.81 1.27
CA ASP A 455 12.04 4.95 1.71
C ASP A 455 13.23 5.83 2.15
N PRO A 456 13.50 5.97 3.46
CA PRO A 456 12.80 5.32 4.57
C PRO A 456 11.37 5.85 4.77
N GLU A 457 10.50 5.00 5.32
CA GLU A 457 9.13 5.39 5.71
C GLU A 457 9.09 5.67 7.23
N PRO A 458 8.84 6.91 7.67
CA PRO A 458 8.87 7.30 9.09
C PRO A 458 7.97 6.45 9.99
N ASN A 459 6.79 6.08 9.49
CA ASN A 459 5.85 5.29 10.28
C ASN A 459 6.42 3.93 10.65
N VAL A 460 7.00 3.21 9.69
CA VAL A 460 7.56 1.88 9.99
C VAL A 460 8.89 1.94 10.76
N ALA A 461 9.55 3.11 10.74
CA ALA A 461 10.72 3.38 11.59
C ALA A 461 10.34 3.71 13.05
N SER A 462 9.13 4.24 13.30
CA SER A 462 8.64 4.66 14.63
C SER A 462 7.32 3.94 14.98
N PRO A 463 7.37 2.82 15.73
CA PRO A 463 6.16 2.07 16.07
C PRO A 463 5.17 2.86 16.90
N GLN A 464 5.62 3.83 17.70
CA GLN A 464 4.75 4.75 18.41
C GLN A 464 3.94 5.62 17.44
N LEU A 465 4.60 6.20 16.44
CA LEU A 465 3.95 6.99 15.39
C LEU A 465 2.95 6.12 14.60
N PHE A 466 3.39 4.95 14.13
CA PHE A 466 2.54 4.02 13.38
C PHE A 466 1.32 3.53 14.18
N THR A 467 1.53 3.15 15.43
CA THR A 467 0.47 2.74 16.36
C THR A 467 -0.53 3.85 16.57
N ARG A 468 -0.06 5.08 16.79
CA ARG A 468 -0.91 6.25 17.01
C ARG A 468 -1.68 6.62 15.74
N ASN A 469 -1.06 6.50 14.57
CA ASN A 469 -1.69 6.76 13.28
C ASN A 469 -2.79 5.75 12.96
N TRP A 470 -2.55 4.46 13.18
CA TRP A 470 -3.59 3.44 13.08
C TRP A 470 -4.72 3.66 14.08
N GLN A 471 -4.40 3.98 15.35
CA GLN A 471 -5.41 4.31 16.35
C GLN A 471 -6.27 5.51 15.92
N ASN A 472 -5.63 6.59 15.45
CA ASN A 472 -6.31 7.80 15.04
C ASN A 472 -7.20 7.54 13.83
N LEU A 473 -6.72 6.84 12.81
CA LEU A 473 -7.52 6.44 11.65
C LEU A 473 -8.75 5.64 12.09
N TRP A 474 -8.57 4.67 12.99
CA TRP A 474 -9.69 3.85 13.44
C TRP A 474 -10.71 4.60 14.29
N ARG A 475 -10.26 5.55 15.14
CA ARG A 475 -11.17 6.45 15.85
C ARG A 475 -11.98 7.31 14.89
N MET A 476 -11.38 7.79 13.81
CA MET A 476 -12.12 8.54 12.78
C MET A 476 -13.22 7.70 12.15
N LEU A 477 -12.93 6.44 11.80
CA LEU A 477 -13.92 5.51 11.27
C LEU A 477 -15.03 5.26 12.29
N ALA A 478 -14.67 4.99 13.55
CA ALA A 478 -15.61 4.71 14.63
C ALA A 478 -16.54 5.90 14.95
N ASP A 479 -16.05 7.13 14.77
CA ASP A 479 -16.82 8.36 14.96
C ASP A 479 -17.71 8.73 13.76
N LEU A 480 -17.60 8.03 12.63
CA LEU A 480 -18.44 8.30 11.47
C LEU A 480 -19.92 8.06 11.80
N PRO A 481 -20.83 8.91 11.27
CA PRO A 481 -22.23 8.58 11.24
C PRO A 481 -22.42 7.22 10.57
N GLN A 482 -23.29 6.38 11.14
CA GLN A 482 -23.56 5.03 10.63
C GLN A 482 -22.41 4.02 10.76
N TYR A 483 -21.41 4.25 11.62
CA TYR A 483 -20.35 3.25 11.87
C TYR A 483 -20.89 1.85 12.22
N LYS A 484 -22.07 1.74 12.83
CA LYS A 484 -22.75 0.45 13.08
C LYS A 484 -22.91 -0.41 11.82
N HIS A 485 -23.07 0.21 10.64
CA HIS A 485 -23.16 -0.46 9.34
C HIS A 485 -21.79 -0.76 8.75
N MET A 486 -20.71 -0.13 9.24
CA MET A 486 -19.33 -0.38 8.81
C MET A 486 -18.61 -1.39 9.69
N LYS A 487 -18.98 -1.46 10.97
CA LYS A 487 -18.40 -2.37 11.95
C LYS A 487 -18.47 -3.81 11.43
N GLY A 488 -17.32 -4.49 11.46
CA GLY A 488 -17.15 -5.83 10.91
C GLY A 488 -17.13 -5.91 9.38
N ARG A 489 -17.09 -4.80 8.62
CA ARG A 489 -16.94 -4.81 7.16
C ARG A 489 -15.71 -4.07 6.64
N VAL A 490 -15.03 -3.36 7.55
CA VAL A 490 -13.76 -2.70 7.27
C VAL A 490 -12.67 -3.46 8.01
N LEU A 491 -11.66 -3.91 7.27
CA LEU A 491 -10.51 -4.66 7.77
C LEU A 491 -9.26 -3.77 7.69
N ALA A 492 -8.29 -4.02 8.56
CA ALA A 492 -7.04 -3.26 8.59
C ALA A 492 -5.87 -4.14 8.15
N ASP A 493 -5.27 -3.81 7.01
CA ASP A 493 -4.04 -4.41 6.54
C ASP A 493 -2.85 -3.50 6.86
N LEU A 494 -2.06 -3.94 7.85
CA LEU A 494 -1.26 -3.02 8.62
C LEU A 494 -0.11 -2.41 7.83
N ALA A 495 0.54 -3.16 6.94
CA ALA A 495 1.63 -2.64 6.13
C ALA A 495 1.90 -3.51 4.91
N THR A 496 1.82 -2.90 3.72
CA THR A 496 2.13 -3.49 2.42
C THR A 496 3.63 -3.67 2.21
N ASP A 497 4.04 -4.90 1.91
CA ASP A 497 5.39 -5.33 1.53
C ASP A 497 6.48 -4.80 2.47
N PRO A 498 6.37 -5.03 3.80
CA PRO A 498 7.22 -4.37 4.79
C PRO A 498 8.73 -4.59 4.55
N SER A 499 9.10 -5.68 3.88
CA SER A 499 10.48 -5.91 3.40
C SER A 499 11.09 -4.76 2.61
N ARG A 500 10.30 -3.96 1.89
CA ARG A 500 10.83 -2.86 1.06
C ARG A 500 11.50 -1.77 1.87
N TRP A 501 11.08 -1.54 3.11
CA TRP A 501 11.65 -0.52 4.00
C TRP A 501 12.81 -1.05 4.84
N GLY A 502 13.30 -2.26 4.54
CA GLY A 502 14.33 -2.88 5.36
C GLY A 502 13.80 -3.24 6.74
N CYS A 503 12.56 -3.69 6.87
CA CYS A 503 12.11 -4.42 8.05
C CYS A 503 12.73 -5.84 8.07
N GLN A 504 14.04 -5.93 7.80
CA GLN A 504 14.85 -7.15 7.64
C GLN A 504 16.03 -7.16 8.66
N VAL A 505 16.90 -8.17 8.68
CA VAL A 505 17.88 -8.45 9.78
C VAL A 505 19.11 -7.54 9.84
N ARG A 506 19.69 -7.23 11.03
CA ARG A 506 21.17 -7.28 11.18
C ARG A 506 21.62 -7.86 12.53
N GLU A 507 22.75 -8.55 12.51
CA GLU A 507 23.59 -8.95 13.65
C GLU A 507 24.17 -7.75 14.45
N PHE A 508 23.40 -7.11 15.32
CA PHE A 508 23.97 -6.28 16.40
C PHE A 508 23.91 -6.93 17.79
N ALA A 509 23.59 -8.21 17.86
CA ALA A 509 23.44 -8.96 19.11
C ALA A 509 24.75 -9.53 19.69
N ARG A 510 25.91 -9.38 19.03
CA ARG A 510 27.19 -9.83 19.62
C ARG A 510 27.67 -8.96 20.78
N ALA A 511 27.24 -7.69 20.87
CA ALA A 511 27.64 -6.82 21.98
C ALA A 511 26.85 -7.09 23.28
N ALA A 512 25.73 -7.83 23.22
CA ALA A 512 24.83 -8.07 24.37
C ALA A 512 24.56 -9.56 24.69
N GLY A 513 25.23 -10.50 24.00
CA GLY A 513 25.07 -11.94 24.28
C GLY A 513 23.71 -12.54 23.91
N ALA A 514 22.89 -11.86 23.10
CA ALA A 514 21.61 -12.40 22.64
C ALA A 514 21.81 -13.33 21.42
N PRO A 515 21.12 -14.49 21.34
CA PRO A 515 21.27 -15.43 20.23
C PRO A 515 20.99 -14.78 18.85
N ALA A 516 21.76 -15.19 17.84
CA ALA A 516 21.53 -14.82 16.44
C ALA A 516 20.26 -15.51 15.91
N GLY A 517 19.39 -14.83 15.14
CA GLY A 517 18.25 -15.47 14.47
C GLY A 517 16.87 -14.78 14.45
N SER A 518 16.74 -13.45 14.42
CA SER A 518 15.41 -12.81 14.37
C SER A 518 15.29 -11.61 13.41
N GLN A 519 14.98 -11.86 12.13
CA GLN A 519 14.44 -10.86 11.16
C GLN A 519 13.07 -10.24 11.53
N TRP A 520 12.26 -10.85 12.42
CA TRP A 520 11.01 -10.25 12.91
C TRP A 520 11.23 -9.35 14.15
N ASP A 521 12.38 -9.52 14.84
CA ASP A 521 12.68 -8.86 16.12
C ASP A 521 13.88 -7.90 16.05
N LYS A 522 14.37 -7.53 14.85
CA LYS A 522 15.57 -6.70 14.66
C LYS A 522 15.38 -5.66 13.56
N THR A 523 16.14 -4.58 13.66
CA THR A 523 16.11 -3.45 12.73
C THR A 523 17.28 -3.52 11.74
N CYS A 524 17.01 -3.13 10.48
CA CYS A 524 17.94 -3.13 9.36
C CYS A 524 18.22 -1.70 8.88
N ALA A 525 19.48 -1.27 8.86
CA ALA A 525 19.86 -0.05 8.16
C ALA A 525 20.57 -0.41 6.85
N PRO A 526 20.24 0.25 5.71
CA PRO A 526 21.04 0.16 4.50
C PRO A 526 22.52 0.46 4.80
N ALA A 527 23.44 -0.17 4.06
CA ALA A 527 24.86 0.10 4.23
C ALA A 527 25.16 1.59 4.01
N GLY A 528 25.66 2.28 5.04
CA GLY A 528 25.97 3.71 4.99
C GLY A 528 24.80 4.66 5.28
N ALA A 529 23.59 4.16 5.54
CA ALA A 529 22.47 5.01 5.94
C ALA A 529 22.63 5.46 7.40
N SER A 530 22.49 6.77 7.65
CA SER A 530 22.40 7.37 8.99
C SER A 530 20.98 7.46 9.52
N GLY A 531 19.98 7.06 8.72
CA GLY A 531 18.56 7.11 9.08
C GLY A 531 18.11 5.95 9.97
N PRO A 532 17.00 6.12 10.71
CA PRO A 532 16.43 5.07 11.53
C PRO A 532 16.00 3.90 10.64
N ALA A 533 16.43 2.70 11.04
CA ALA A 533 16.00 1.44 10.46
C ALA A 533 14.52 1.18 10.76
N CYS A 534 13.83 0.42 9.90
CA CYS A 534 12.49 -0.07 10.22
C CYS A 534 12.51 -0.82 11.55
N ALA A 535 11.49 -0.61 12.38
CA ALA A 535 11.35 -1.28 13.66
C ALA A 535 11.08 -2.79 13.51
N PRO A 536 11.26 -3.58 14.58
CA PRO A 536 10.90 -4.99 14.57
C PRO A 536 9.46 -5.22 14.13
N GLY A 537 9.27 -6.01 13.07
CA GLY A 537 7.96 -6.26 12.47
C GLY A 537 6.93 -6.83 13.44
N ALA A 538 7.34 -7.72 14.35
CA ALA A 538 6.46 -8.30 15.35
C ALA A 538 5.89 -7.24 16.29
N TRP A 539 6.75 -6.32 16.73
CA TRP A 539 6.37 -5.21 17.60
C TRP A 539 5.51 -4.18 16.85
N LEU A 540 5.90 -3.83 15.63
CA LEU A 540 5.16 -2.91 14.75
C LEU A 540 3.71 -3.35 14.57
N TYR A 541 3.50 -4.61 14.16
CA TYR A 541 2.16 -5.16 13.94
C TYR A 541 1.37 -5.36 15.23
N ALA A 542 1.98 -5.91 16.28
CA ALA A 542 1.28 -6.14 17.55
C ALA A 542 0.78 -4.83 18.16
N SER A 543 1.58 -3.76 18.09
CA SER A 543 1.25 -2.46 18.64
C SER A 543 0.11 -1.79 17.86
N ALA A 544 0.18 -1.77 16.52
CA ALA A 544 -0.88 -1.23 15.69
C ALA A 544 -2.18 -2.01 15.80
N ALA A 545 -2.14 -3.35 15.79
CA ALA A 545 -3.31 -4.20 16.01
C ALA A 545 -3.99 -3.89 17.37
N SER A 546 -3.19 -3.80 18.44
CA SER A 546 -3.69 -3.47 19.78
C SER A 546 -4.32 -2.08 19.83
N ALA A 547 -3.75 -1.10 19.14
CA ALA A 547 -4.30 0.26 19.03
C ALA A 547 -5.66 0.29 18.33
N ILE A 548 -5.82 -0.49 17.26
CA ILE A 548 -7.09 -0.64 16.53
C ILE A 548 -8.11 -1.35 17.43
N HIS A 549 -7.74 -2.47 18.06
CA HIS A 549 -8.61 -3.24 18.95
C HIS A 549 -9.02 -2.49 20.21
N ALA A 550 -8.23 -1.51 20.66
CA ALA A 550 -8.62 -0.60 21.73
C ALA A 550 -9.77 0.36 21.34
N VAL A 551 -10.00 0.56 20.03
CA VAL A 551 -11.13 1.33 19.49
C VAL A 551 -12.28 0.39 19.11
N ASP A 552 -11.99 -0.67 18.37
CA ASP A 552 -12.94 -1.72 18.02
C ASP A 552 -12.28 -3.11 18.03
N GLY A 553 -12.54 -3.88 19.08
CA GLY A 553 -11.95 -5.20 19.31
C GLY A 553 -12.37 -6.30 18.32
N ASP A 554 -13.39 -6.02 17.48
CA ASP A 554 -13.92 -6.99 16.54
C ASP A 554 -13.26 -6.92 15.15
N VAL A 555 -12.36 -5.96 14.94
CA VAL A 555 -11.74 -5.70 13.62
C VAL A 555 -10.79 -6.84 13.23
N PRO A 556 -10.98 -7.47 12.07
CA PRO A 556 -9.94 -8.32 11.50
C PRO A 556 -8.73 -7.48 11.10
N VAL A 557 -7.57 -7.83 11.66
CA VAL A 557 -6.29 -7.19 11.37
C VAL A 557 -5.42 -8.14 10.56
N LEU A 558 -5.09 -7.72 9.35
CA LEU A 558 -4.24 -8.43 8.41
C LEU A 558 -2.78 -8.04 8.66
N ILE A 559 -1.93 -9.04 8.66
CA ILE A 559 -0.47 -8.89 8.74
C ILE A 559 0.14 -9.54 7.50
N GLU A 560 1.01 -8.83 6.83
CA GLU A 560 1.78 -9.38 5.71
C GLU A 560 3.10 -9.95 6.20
N GLY A 561 3.67 -10.85 5.40
CA GLY A 561 4.94 -11.49 5.68
C GLY A 561 6.10 -10.54 5.45
N MET A 562 7.14 -10.66 6.25
CA MET A 562 8.39 -9.97 5.96
C MET A 562 9.09 -10.76 4.85
N GLY A 563 9.45 -10.13 3.73
CA GLY A 563 10.23 -10.81 2.70
C GLY A 563 11.48 -11.45 3.31
N GLN A 564 11.51 -12.78 3.38
CA GLN A 564 12.64 -13.59 3.86
C GLN A 564 13.61 -13.92 2.70
N ASP A 565 13.30 -13.43 1.49
CA ASP A 565 14.18 -13.37 0.34
C ASP A 565 14.87 -12.01 0.27
N GLN A 566 16.19 -12.03 0.05
CA GLN A 566 17.04 -10.86 0.09
C GLN A 566 16.69 -9.87 -1.04
N GLN A 567 16.46 -8.60 -0.70
CA GLN A 567 16.75 -7.52 -1.66
C GLN A 567 18.28 -7.32 -1.71
N ARG A 568 18.99 -8.29 -2.31
CA ARG A 568 20.45 -8.45 -2.26
C ARG A 568 21.26 -7.19 -2.54
N GLY A 569 20.77 -6.31 -3.41
CA GLY A 569 21.43 -5.03 -3.67
C GLY A 569 21.28 -4.03 -2.53
N LYS A 570 20.06 -3.90 -1.97
CA LYS A 570 19.70 -2.83 -1.04
C LYS A 570 20.13 -3.12 0.40
N PHE A 571 20.06 -4.38 0.83
CA PHE A 571 20.35 -4.81 2.20
C PHE A 571 21.44 -5.90 2.26
N ALA A 572 22.47 -5.81 1.40
CA ALA A 572 23.54 -6.81 1.32
C ALA A 572 24.25 -7.08 2.66
N SER A 573 24.35 -6.07 3.54
CA SER A 573 25.05 -6.14 4.83
C SER A 573 24.27 -6.84 5.95
N CYS A 574 23.03 -7.22 5.66
CA CYS A 574 22.01 -7.47 6.66
C CYS A 574 21.63 -8.95 6.78
N ALA A 575 21.78 -9.74 5.72
CA ALA A 575 21.37 -11.13 5.71
C ALA A 575 22.49 -12.03 5.19
N SER A 576 23.05 -12.89 6.05
CA SER A 576 23.94 -13.98 5.62
C SER A 576 23.17 -15.20 5.09
N GLY A 577 21.85 -15.25 5.28
CA GLY A 577 20.98 -16.30 4.78
C GLY A 577 19.61 -15.76 4.34
N TYR A 578 18.92 -16.51 3.49
CA TYR A 578 17.63 -16.15 2.89
C TYR A 578 16.94 -17.41 2.40
N PHE A 579 15.62 -17.36 2.27
CA PHE A 579 14.86 -18.41 1.60
C PHE A 579 14.46 -17.89 0.21
N PRO A 580 14.92 -18.51 -0.89
CA PRO A 580 14.60 -18.07 -2.23
C PRO A 580 13.09 -18.03 -2.48
N GLY A 581 12.57 -16.94 -3.05
CA GLY A 581 11.17 -16.88 -3.51
C GLY A 581 10.15 -16.42 -2.47
N LEU A 582 10.59 -15.96 -1.29
CA LEU A 582 9.76 -15.29 -0.29
C LEU A 582 9.97 -13.77 -0.33
N LYS A 583 9.53 -13.14 -1.43
CA LYS A 583 9.59 -11.68 -1.60
C LYS A 583 8.29 -11.02 -1.13
N TRP A 584 8.37 -9.70 -0.91
CA TRP A 584 7.22 -8.78 -0.88
C TRP A 584 5.98 -9.33 -0.16
N GLY A 585 5.98 -9.52 1.16
CA GLY A 585 4.75 -9.92 1.85
C GLY A 585 4.55 -11.43 2.10
N ASP A 586 5.38 -12.33 1.57
CA ASP A 586 5.14 -13.79 1.72
C ASP A 586 5.76 -14.42 2.98
N GLY A 587 6.86 -13.88 3.53
CA GLY A 587 7.72 -14.62 4.47
C GLY A 587 7.21 -14.76 5.91
N PHE A 588 6.70 -15.94 6.24
CA PHE A 588 6.20 -16.31 7.57
C PHE A 588 6.87 -17.57 8.16
N ILE A 589 8.00 -18.05 7.63
CA ILE A 589 8.58 -19.35 8.06
C ILE A 589 8.93 -19.37 9.55
N THR A 590 8.37 -20.34 10.27
CA THR A 590 8.56 -20.63 11.71
C THR A 590 9.25 -21.98 11.96
N ASN A 591 9.30 -22.83 10.94
CA ASN A 591 9.88 -24.17 11.00
C ASN A 591 11.35 -24.13 11.46
N GLY A 592 11.63 -24.67 12.65
CA GLY A 592 12.96 -24.56 13.28
C GLY A 592 14.12 -25.03 12.39
N PRO A 593 14.07 -26.22 11.76
CA PRO A 593 15.09 -26.65 10.81
C PRO A 593 15.30 -25.69 9.64
N THR A 594 14.23 -25.22 8.99
CA THR A 594 14.33 -24.26 7.88
C THR A 594 14.88 -22.91 8.34
N VAL A 595 14.36 -22.37 9.45
CA VAL A 595 14.85 -21.14 10.08
C VAL A 595 16.35 -21.25 10.35
N SER A 596 16.80 -22.36 10.95
CA SER A 596 18.22 -22.59 11.26
C SER A 596 19.08 -22.73 10.01
N ARG A 597 18.60 -23.51 9.02
CA ARG A 597 19.32 -23.81 7.77
C ARG A 597 19.57 -22.55 6.94
N TYR A 598 18.56 -21.69 6.84
CA TYR A 598 18.62 -20.48 6.01
C TYR A 598 18.91 -19.21 6.83
N ASN A 599 19.23 -19.36 8.12
CA ASN A 599 19.45 -18.24 9.05
C ASN A 599 18.32 -17.19 9.00
N LEU A 600 17.07 -17.68 9.01
CA LEU A 600 15.87 -16.84 8.96
C LEU A 600 15.50 -16.33 10.36
N SER A 601 14.50 -15.46 10.38
CA SER A 601 13.75 -15.08 11.55
C SER A 601 12.82 -16.21 11.90
N ASN A 602 12.52 -16.29 13.18
CA ASN A 602 11.32 -16.99 13.59
C ASN A 602 10.21 -15.99 13.99
N PRO A 603 9.13 -15.82 13.20
CA PRO A 603 7.96 -15.04 13.61
C PRO A 603 7.11 -15.71 14.69
N SER A 604 7.52 -16.86 15.24
CA SER A 604 6.73 -17.62 16.21
C SER A 604 6.21 -16.74 17.34
N GLY A 605 6.94 -15.73 17.81
CA GLY A 605 6.49 -14.82 18.87
C GLY A 605 5.25 -13.98 18.51
N MET A 606 4.99 -13.71 17.23
CA MET A 606 3.74 -13.09 16.78
C MET A 606 2.53 -14.02 16.87
N PHE A 607 2.77 -15.32 16.84
CA PHE A 607 1.75 -16.36 16.77
C PHE A 607 1.62 -17.14 18.10
N ALA A 608 2.63 -17.07 18.96
CA ALA A 608 2.64 -17.65 20.29
C ALA A 608 1.81 -16.78 21.24
N TYR A 609 0.76 -17.40 21.79
CA TYR A 609 -0.26 -16.71 22.59
C TYR A 609 0.30 -15.95 23.80
N GLU A 610 1.23 -16.58 24.52
CA GLU A 610 1.83 -16.00 25.74
C GLU A 610 2.87 -14.91 25.45
N GLU A 611 3.51 -14.92 24.29
CA GLU A 611 4.48 -13.88 23.91
C GLU A 611 3.77 -12.64 23.38
N PHE A 612 2.70 -12.82 22.58
CA PHE A 612 1.87 -11.70 22.12
C PHE A 612 1.25 -10.92 23.30
N LYS A 613 0.83 -11.61 24.36
CA LYS A 613 0.34 -10.99 25.61
C LYS A 613 1.40 -10.17 26.34
N LYS A 614 2.66 -10.64 26.35
CA LYS A 614 3.78 -9.93 27.00
C LYS A 614 4.16 -8.64 26.30
N ILE A 615 3.93 -8.56 24.98
CA ILE A 615 4.11 -7.32 24.23
C ILE A 615 3.11 -6.25 24.70
N GLY A 616 1.94 -6.68 25.21
CA GLY A 616 1.01 -5.91 26.03
C GLY A 616 0.33 -4.73 25.31
N PRO A 617 -0.87 -4.31 25.74
CA PRO A 617 -1.36 -2.99 25.38
C PRO A 617 -0.44 -1.96 26.03
N PHE A 618 0.13 -1.04 25.23
CA PHE A 618 0.68 0.18 25.81
C PHE A 618 -0.41 0.79 26.69
N ALA A 619 -0.11 0.98 27.97
CA ALA A 619 -0.85 1.95 28.76
C ALA A 619 -0.55 3.31 28.13
N ILE A 620 -1.35 3.69 27.12
CA ILE A 620 -1.36 5.05 26.60
C ILE A 620 -1.88 5.88 27.76
N ASN A 621 -0.96 6.39 28.58
CA ASN A 621 -1.30 7.25 29.69
C ASN A 621 -2.06 8.45 29.11
N LYS A 622 -3.34 8.58 29.49
CA LYS A 622 -4.24 9.66 29.07
C LYS A 622 -3.65 11.07 29.33
N ALA A 623 -2.64 11.16 30.19
CA ALA A 623 -2.02 12.39 30.66
C ALA A 623 -1.16 13.15 29.64
N ALA A 624 -0.80 12.57 28.48
CA ALA A 624 0.07 13.22 27.49
C ALA A 624 -0.67 13.81 26.27
N MET A 625 -1.92 14.28 26.44
CA MET A 625 -2.59 15.11 25.43
C MET A 625 -2.53 16.60 25.84
N PRO A 626 -1.53 17.37 25.39
CA PRO A 626 -1.61 18.82 25.44
C PRO A 626 -2.66 19.26 24.40
N ASN A 627 -3.66 20.04 24.82
CA ASN A 627 -4.68 20.74 24.01
C ASN A 627 -6.13 20.21 24.00
N GLN A 628 -6.61 19.53 25.05
CA GLN A 628 -8.04 19.63 25.38
C GLN A 628 -8.26 20.73 26.42
N ALA A 629 -8.36 21.96 25.93
CA ALA A 629 -8.85 23.08 26.72
C ALA A 629 -10.30 22.80 27.14
N SER A 630 -10.48 22.76 28.45
CA SER A 630 -11.72 22.77 29.23
C SER A 630 -12.96 23.33 28.53
N ALA A 631 -13.97 22.49 28.31
CA ALA A 631 -15.37 22.90 28.35
C ALA A 631 -16.26 21.70 28.74
N GLY A 632 -16.93 21.81 29.90
CA GLY A 632 -18.09 20.98 30.27
C GLY A 632 -17.78 19.70 31.06
N ARG A 633 -18.12 19.71 32.34
CA ARG A 633 -18.17 18.51 33.21
C ARG A 633 -19.21 17.53 32.66
N HIS A 634 -18.77 16.50 31.95
CA HIS A 634 -19.50 15.24 31.85
C HIS A 634 -18.66 14.14 32.52
N ASN A 635 -19.28 13.48 33.51
CA ASN A 635 -18.76 12.28 34.16
C ASN A 635 -18.42 11.24 33.08
N THR A 636 -17.12 11.07 32.80
CA THR A 636 -16.62 9.99 31.95
C THR A 636 -16.22 8.81 32.83
N PRO A 637 -16.58 7.56 32.47
CA PRO A 637 -16.19 6.38 33.24
C PRO A 637 -14.65 6.25 33.28
N ALA A 638 -14.12 5.80 34.43
CA ALA A 638 -12.73 5.42 34.55
C ALA A 638 -12.39 4.32 33.53
N ALA A 639 -11.33 4.52 32.74
CA ALA A 639 -10.86 3.54 31.77
C ALA A 639 -10.30 2.31 32.51
N SER A 640 -10.91 1.15 32.28
CA SER A 640 -10.33 -0.13 32.68
C SER A 640 -9.18 -0.50 31.74
N PRO A 641 -8.06 -1.05 32.24
CA PRO A 641 -7.06 -1.71 31.40
C PRO A 641 -7.73 -2.82 30.58
N LEU A 642 -7.47 -2.83 29.27
CA LEU A 642 -8.20 -3.61 28.27
C LEU A 642 -8.14 -5.14 28.44
N CYS A 643 -7.39 -5.67 29.40
CA CYS A 643 -7.55 -7.04 29.92
C CYS A 643 -6.83 -7.21 31.29
N THR A 644 -7.52 -6.99 32.41
CA THR A 644 -7.13 -7.60 33.71
C THR A 644 -7.79 -8.94 33.95
N ALA A 645 -8.66 -9.37 33.05
CA ALA A 645 -9.39 -10.60 33.16
C ALA A 645 -8.46 -11.81 32.87
N PRO A 646 -8.67 -12.97 33.54
CA PRO A 646 -7.84 -14.16 33.39
C PRO A 646 -7.71 -14.58 31.93
N ALA A 647 -6.60 -15.25 31.61
CA ALA A 647 -6.12 -15.56 30.26
C ALA A 647 -7.19 -16.05 29.26
N GLU A 648 -8.28 -16.67 29.71
CA GLU A 648 -9.36 -17.20 28.88
C GLU A 648 -10.35 -16.15 28.34
N THR A 649 -10.37 -14.94 28.90
CA THR A 649 -11.40 -13.91 28.60
C THR A 649 -10.89 -12.72 27.79
N CYS A 650 -9.59 -12.65 27.54
CA CYS A 650 -9.03 -11.61 26.70
C CYS A 650 -9.38 -11.91 25.23
N PRO A 651 -10.15 -11.05 24.53
CA PRO A 651 -10.57 -11.32 23.17
C PRO A 651 -9.35 -11.68 22.33
N ARG A 652 -9.37 -12.87 21.72
CA ARG A 652 -8.31 -13.26 20.79
C ARG A 652 -8.30 -12.20 19.69
N ALA A 653 -7.24 -11.41 19.63
CA ALA A 653 -7.03 -10.47 18.54
C ALA A 653 -7.27 -11.22 17.22
N SER A 654 -8.21 -10.73 16.41
CA SER A 654 -8.59 -11.33 15.13
C SER A 654 -7.49 -11.09 14.12
N VAL A 655 -6.42 -11.89 14.18
CA VAL A 655 -5.25 -11.77 13.30
C VAL A 655 -5.40 -12.69 12.09
N VAL A 656 -5.15 -12.12 10.92
CA VAL A 656 -5.21 -12.78 9.61
C VAL A 656 -3.82 -12.65 8.99
N VAL A 657 -3.19 -13.75 8.56
CA VAL A 657 -2.01 -13.67 7.70
C VAL A 657 -2.44 -13.34 6.28
N SER A 658 -1.73 -12.39 5.68
CA SER A 658 -2.05 -11.81 4.38
C SER A 658 -0.88 -11.93 3.41
N PRO A 659 -0.48 -13.16 3.00
CA PRO A 659 0.68 -13.33 2.14
C PRO A 659 0.41 -12.78 0.73
N HIS A 660 1.49 -12.35 0.10
CA HIS A 660 1.53 -11.86 -1.28
C HIS A 660 2.30 -12.86 -2.14
N LEU A 661 1.67 -13.34 -3.20
CA LEU A 661 2.14 -14.49 -3.96
C LEU A 661 2.29 -14.13 -5.42
N TYR A 662 3.50 -14.31 -5.95
CA TYR A 662 3.78 -14.07 -7.36
C TYR A 662 4.70 -15.16 -7.92
N PRO A 663 4.54 -15.53 -9.20
CA PRO A 663 5.41 -16.49 -9.86
C PRO A 663 6.80 -15.91 -10.13
N ALA A 664 7.74 -16.79 -10.49
CA ALA A 664 9.11 -16.50 -10.85
C ALA A 664 9.26 -15.47 -11.99
N SER A 665 8.27 -15.38 -12.88
CA SER A 665 8.21 -14.36 -13.93
C SER A 665 8.10 -12.92 -13.40
N ILE A 666 7.56 -12.77 -12.18
CA ILE A 666 7.40 -11.49 -11.49
C ILE A 666 8.49 -11.32 -10.42
N THR A 667 8.71 -12.33 -9.59
CA THR A 667 9.68 -12.26 -8.49
C THR A 667 11.13 -12.31 -8.99
N GLY A 668 11.39 -12.83 -10.19
CA GLY A 668 12.73 -13.02 -10.74
C GLY A 668 13.53 -14.10 -10.00
N VAL A 669 12.88 -14.97 -9.24
CA VAL A 669 13.57 -16.15 -8.68
C VAL A 669 13.85 -17.18 -9.78
N PRO A 670 14.91 -18.00 -9.64
CA PRO A 670 15.25 -18.99 -10.67
C PRO A 670 14.05 -19.87 -10.99
N ALA A 671 13.79 -20.05 -12.28
CA ALA A 671 12.62 -20.76 -12.76
C ALA A 671 12.52 -22.17 -12.14
N GLU A 672 13.66 -22.83 -12.02
CA GLU A 672 13.77 -24.20 -11.56
C GLU A 672 13.18 -24.40 -10.15
N THR A 673 13.24 -23.36 -9.30
CA THR A 673 12.69 -23.37 -7.93
C THR A 673 11.16 -23.29 -7.87
N GLU A 674 10.53 -22.95 -9.00
CA GLU A 674 9.08 -22.81 -9.12
C GLU A 674 8.49 -23.61 -10.30
N ASP A 675 9.24 -24.57 -10.85
CA ASP A 675 8.72 -25.48 -11.87
C ASP A 675 8.17 -26.79 -11.30
N GLN A 676 8.58 -27.12 -10.07
CA GLN A 676 8.16 -28.31 -9.34
C GLN A 676 6.99 -27.99 -8.40
N ASP A 677 5.84 -28.61 -8.65
CA ASP A 677 4.61 -28.39 -7.89
C ASP A 677 4.83 -28.66 -6.38
N ASP A 678 5.59 -29.69 -6.02
CA ASP A 678 5.89 -30.05 -4.63
C ASP A 678 6.77 -29.02 -3.91
N GLU A 679 7.75 -28.42 -4.59
CA GLU A 679 8.62 -27.40 -3.98
C GLU A 679 7.86 -26.10 -3.70
N ILE A 680 7.00 -25.67 -4.61
CA ILE A 680 6.18 -24.47 -4.45
C ILE A 680 5.13 -24.66 -3.36
N THR A 681 4.42 -25.78 -3.39
CA THR A 681 3.40 -26.07 -2.36
C THR A 681 4.05 -26.23 -0.99
N TRP A 682 5.23 -26.86 -0.91
CA TRP A 682 6.01 -26.90 0.33
C TRP A 682 6.40 -25.49 0.81
N LYS A 683 6.84 -24.59 -0.09
CA LYS A 683 7.13 -23.19 0.25
C LYS A 683 5.90 -22.50 0.86
N TRP A 684 4.73 -22.65 0.24
CA TRP A 684 3.49 -22.07 0.76
C TRP A 684 3.11 -22.67 2.12
N ASP A 685 3.24 -23.98 2.28
CA ASP A 685 2.96 -24.71 3.51
C ASP A 685 3.78 -24.20 4.69
N ILE A 686 5.11 -24.17 4.54
CA ILE A 686 6.02 -23.75 5.62
C ILE A 686 5.93 -22.25 5.91
N SER A 687 5.52 -21.45 4.93
CA SER A 687 5.33 -20.02 5.12
C SER A 687 4.02 -19.77 5.85
N TRP A 688 2.87 -20.08 5.24
CA TRP A 688 1.56 -19.69 5.77
C TRP A 688 0.49 -20.80 5.73
N GLY A 689 0.63 -21.82 4.88
CA GLY A 689 -0.34 -22.90 4.75
C GLY A 689 -0.56 -23.66 6.04
N TRP A 690 0.50 -24.20 6.65
CA TRP A 690 0.40 -24.90 7.93
C TRP A 690 -0.13 -24.02 9.07
N LYS A 691 0.12 -22.71 9.03
CA LYS A 691 -0.41 -21.75 10.01
C LYS A 691 -1.92 -21.61 9.87
N SER A 692 -2.40 -21.45 8.64
CA SER A 692 -3.82 -21.37 8.34
C SER A 692 -4.57 -22.66 8.71
N LEU A 693 -3.87 -23.81 8.69
CA LEU A 693 -4.40 -25.11 9.08
C LEU A 693 -4.31 -25.41 10.59
N GLY A 694 -3.63 -24.56 11.37
CA GLY A 694 -3.33 -24.83 12.79
C GLY A 694 -2.38 -26.03 12.98
N LEU A 695 -1.66 -26.42 11.93
CA LEU A 695 -0.68 -27.52 11.94
C LEU A 695 0.73 -27.03 12.29
N ASP A 696 0.96 -25.74 12.16
CA ASP A 696 2.26 -25.15 12.40
C ASP A 696 2.61 -25.05 13.88
N LYS A 697 3.91 -25.09 14.16
CA LYS A 697 4.47 -25.12 15.51
C LYS A 697 5.58 -24.09 15.66
N THR A 698 5.77 -23.62 16.89
CA THR A 698 6.98 -22.85 17.24
C THR A 698 8.22 -23.71 17.01
N SER A 699 9.41 -23.09 16.99
CA SER A 699 10.67 -23.84 16.95
C SER A 699 10.87 -24.77 18.14
N LYS A 700 10.08 -24.62 19.21
CA LYS A 700 10.05 -25.48 20.40
C LYS A 700 9.00 -26.61 20.30
N GLY A 701 8.24 -26.67 19.20
CA GLY A 701 7.20 -27.67 18.97
C GLY A 701 5.82 -27.34 19.58
N GLU A 702 5.62 -26.12 20.08
CA GLU A 702 4.33 -25.68 20.62
C GLU A 702 3.38 -25.31 19.47
N ALA A 703 2.10 -25.66 19.57
CA ALA A 703 1.13 -25.29 18.54
C ALA A 703 1.00 -23.76 18.46
N LEU A 704 0.99 -23.22 17.23
CA LEU A 704 0.65 -21.82 17.01
C LEU A 704 -0.85 -21.59 17.17
N ARG A 705 -1.25 -20.34 17.45
CA ARG A 705 -2.67 -19.97 17.44
C ARG A 705 -3.24 -20.13 16.03
N ASP A 706 -4.53 -20.46 15.96
CA ASP A 706 -5.29 -20.32 14.72
C ASP A 706 -5.16 -18.88 14.20
N VAL A 707 -4.75 -18.73 12.95
CA VAL A 707 -4.70 -17.45 12.24
C VAL A 707 -5.59 -17.53 11.01
N GLY A 708 -6.26 -16.42 10.69
CA GLY A 708 -6.98 -16.33 9.43
C GLY A 708 -6.05 -16.27 8.24
N LEU A 709 -6.57 -16.63 7.07
CA LEU A 709 -5.84 -16.52 5.81
C LEU A 709 -6.65 -15.68 4.83
N LEU A 710 -5.98 -14.71 4.24
CA LEU A 710 -6.46 -13.95 3.09
C LEU A 710 -5.27 -13.72 2.17
N ILE A 711 -5.25 -14.21 0.94
CA ILE A 711 -4.14 -13.90 0.02
C ILE A 711 -4.21 -12.42 -0.34
N GLY A 712 -3.33 -11.60 0.23
CA GLY A 712 -3.39 -10.13 0.16
C GLY A 712 -3.11 -9.58 -1.23
N GLU A 713 -2.28 -10.29 -1.98
CA GLU A 713 -1.95 -10.05 -3.37
C GLU A 713 -1.62 -11.35 -4.08
N PHE A 714 -2.14 -11.50 -5.29
CA PHE A 714 -1.55 -12.42 -6.26
C PHE A 714 -1.88 -11.99 -7.68
N GLY A 715 -1.00 -12.37 -8.60
CA GLY A 715 -1.14 -12.12 -10.03
C GLY A 715 -0.05 -12.89 -10.77
N ALA A 716 0.01 -12.72 -12.09
CA ALA A 716 1.07 -13.30 -12.90
C ALA A 716 1.51 -12.32 -13.98
N ALA A 717 2.71 -12.55 -14.54
CA ALA A 717 3.21 -11.74 -15.65
C ALA A 717 2.24 -11.81 -16.83
N ASP A 718 1.84 -10.63 -17.30
CA ASP A 718 0.94 -10.47 -18.42
C ASP A 718 1.68 -9.78 -19.56
N GLY A 719 2.06 -10.60 -20.54
CA GLY A 719 2.76 -10.19 -21.76
C GLY A 719 1.86 -9.55 -22.80
N GLY A 720 0.59 -9.32 -22.46
CA GLY A 720 -0.39 -8.66 -23.31
C GLY A 720 0.00 -7.25 -23.73
N ASP A 721 -0.30 -6.91 -24.98
CA ASP A 721 -0.10 -5.55 -25.49
C ASP A 721 -1.24 -4.62 -25.04
N ASN A 722 -1.05 -3.99 -23.88
CA ASN A 722 -1.92 -2.94 -23.34
C ASN A 722 -1.92 -1.64 -24.18
N GLY A 723 -1.34 -1.61 -25.38
CA GLY A 723 -1.52 -0.56 -26.37
C GLY A 723 -2.74 -0.78 -27.27
N VAL A 724 -3.18 -2.03 -27.46
CA VAL A 724 -4.28 -2.37 -28.39
C VAL A 724 -5.63 -1.96 -27.81
N ALA A 725 -6.32 -1.03 -28.48
CA ALA A 725 -7.62 -0.53 -28.05
C ALA A 725 -8.73 -1.60 -28.12
N ASN A 726 -9.64 -1.55 -27.14
CA ASN A 726 -10.92 -2.27 -27.15
C ASN A 726 -10.85 -3.81 -27.19
N ALA A 727 -9.78 -4.43 -26.72
CA ALA A 727 -9.63 -5.88 -26.68
C ALA A 727 -9.21 -6.40 -25.30
N ASP A 728 -9.49 -7.68 -25.05
CA ASP A 728 -8.79 -8.46 -24.04
C ASP A 728 -7.39 -8.78 -24.59
N THR A 729 -6.38 -8.17 -23.99
CA THR A 729 -4.99 -8.25 -24.45
C THR A 729 -4.19 -9.23 -23.60
N THR A 730 -4.78 -9.76 -22.52
CA THR A 730 -4.11 -10.66 -21.57
C THR A 730 -3.40 -11.80 -22.28
N SER A 731 -2.12 -11.99 -21.96
CA SER A 731 -1.34 -13.12 -22.45
C SER A 731 -0.45 -13.67 -21.34
N TYR A 732 -0.82 -14.82 -20.80
CA TYR A 732 -0.01 -15.55 -19.83
C TYR A 732 0.92 -16.52 -20.54
N SER A 733 2.15 -16.64 -20.02
CA SER A 733 2.98 -17.78 -20.40
C SER A 733 2.33 -19.10 -19.93
N ALA A 734 2.64 -20.22 -20.59
CA ALA A 734 2.15 -21.53 -20.14
C ALA A 734 2.55 -21.83 -18.69
N ARG A 735 3.71 -21.31 -18.28
CA ARG A 735 4.27 -21.42 -16.94
C ARG A 735 3.46 -20.64 -15.91
N ASP A 736 3.13 -19.39 -16.21
CA ASP A 736 2.30 -18.53 -15.35
C ASP A 736 0.88 -19.07 -15.21
N ALA A 737 0.30 -19.57 -16.30
CA ALA A 737 -1.00 -20.23 -16.27
C ALA A 737 -0.97 -21.51 -15.41
N LYS A 738 0.09 -22.33 -15.52
CA LYS A 738 0.32 -23.50 -14.65
C LYS A 738 0.42 -23.09 -13.18
N TRP A 739 1.17 -22.03 -12.88
CA TRP A 739 1.35 -21.53 -11.51
C TRP A 739 0.03 -21.05 -10.91
N LEU A 740 -0.77 -20.26 -11.64
CA LEU A 740 -2.08 -19.79 -11.19
C LEU A 740 -3.03 -20.96 -10.88
N LYS A 741 -3.04 -21.98 -11.75
CA LYS A 741 -3.82 -23.20 -11.53
C LYS A 741 -3.33 -24.02 -10.34
N LEU A 742 -2.01 -24.10 -10.12
CA LEU A 742 -1.44 -24.74 -8.93
C LEU A 742 -1.84 -23.99 -7.66
N LEU A 743 -1.76 -22.65 -7.65
CA LEU A 743 -2.17 -21.83 -6.52
C LEU A 743 -3.66 -22.04 -6.19
N SER A 744 -4.53 -21.98 -7.19
CA SER A 744 -5.96 -22.27 -7.03
C SER A 744 -6.19 -23.66 -6.41
N ARG A 745 -5.58 -24.72 -6.97
CA ARG A 745 -5.71 -26.09 -6.44
C ARG A 745 -5.24 -26.18 -5.00
N TYR A 746 -4.15 -25.51 -4.66
CA TYR A 746 -3.63 -25.47 -3.30
C TYR A 746 -4.59 -24.77 -2.33
N LEU A 747 -5.09 -23.57 -2.67
CA LEU A 747 -6.07 -22.85 -1.86
C LEU A 747 -7.38 -23.63 -1.68
N ASN A 748 -7.85 -24.29 -2.75
CA ASN A 748 -8.99 -25.20 -2.69
C ASN A 748 -8.69 -26.43 -1.83
N GLY A 749 -7.45 -26.93 -1.82
CA GLY A 749 -7.01 -28.03 -0.95
C GLY A 749 -7.02 -27.66 0.54
N LEU A 750 -6.66 -26.42 0.89
CA LEU A 750 -6.78 -25.91 2.26
C LEU A 750 -8.25 -25.89 2.74
N SER A 751 -9.19 -25.77 1.80
CA SER A 751 -10.61 -25.64 2.13
C SER A 751 -11.22 -26.88 2.77
N TRP A 752 -10.64 -28.06 2.54
CA TRP A 752 -11.19 -29.30 3.09
C TRP A 752 -11.09 -29.37 4.62
N GLN A 753 -10.20 -28.59 5.23
CA GLN A 753 -10.08 -28.50 6.69
C GLN A 753 -10.73 -27.23 7.27
N ASN A 754 -10.74 -26.12 6.50
CA ASN A 754 -11.04 -24.76 6.99
C ASN A 754 -11.87 -23.87 6.02
N GLY A 755 -12.65 -24.41 5.08
CA GLY A 755 -13.49 -23.60 4.18
C GLY A 755 -12.69 -22.80 3.14
N PRO A 756 -13.34 -22.14 2.16
CA PRO A 756 -12.64 -21.54 1.03
C PRO A 756 -11.75 -20.37 1.47
N ALA A 757 -10.56 -20.26 0.89
CA ALA A 757 -9.63 -19.18 1.22
C ALA A 757 -10.06 -17.86 0.57
N SER A 758 -10.03 -16.77 1.35
CA SER A 758 -10.19 -15.42 0.83
C SER A 758 -8.96 -14.98 0.04
N TRP A 759 -9.14 -14.13 -0.97
CA TRP A 759 -8.06 -13.66 -1.82
C TRP A 759 -8.33 -12.28 -2.45
N MET A 760 -7.25 -11.60 -2.85
CA MET A 760 -7.27 -10.29 -3.50
C MET A 760 -6.39 -10.32 -4.75
N TRP A 761 -7.00 -10.13 -5.91
CA TRP A 761 -6.29 -10.09 -7.19
C TRP A 761 -5.50 -8.79 -7.34
N TRP A 762 -4.21 -8.91 -7.66
CA TRP A 762 -3.37 -7.80 -8.12
C TRP A 762 -3.37 -7.76 -9.65
N SER A 763 -3.96 -6.75 -10.28
CA SER A 763 -4.69 -5.61 -9.69
C SER A 763 -5.96 -5.28 -10.45
N TRP A 764 -6.79 -4.37 -9.94
CA TRP A 764 -7.81 -3.74 -10.78
C TRP A 764 -7.15 -2.98 -11.93
N ASN A 765 -6.08 -2.25 -11.61
CA ASN A 765 -5.51 -1.20 -12.43
C ASN A 765 -4.71 -1.67 -13.65
N ALA A 766 -4.94 -1.04 -14.81
CA ALA A 766 -4.25 -1.39 -16.05
C ALA A 766 -2.74 -1.10 -16.02
N ASN A 767 -2.28 -0.23 -15.11
CA ASN A 767 -0.91 0.29 -15.05
C ASN A 767 0.04 -0.44 -14.11
N SER A 768 -0.32 -1.62 -13.62
CA SER A 768 0.71 -2.54 -13.13
C SER A 768 1.66 -2.89 -14.27
N GLY A 769 2.95 -2.60 -14.08
CA GLY A 769 3.96 -2.75 -15.12
C GLY A 769 4.10 -4.20 -15.62
N ASP A 770 3.98 -5.14 -14.70
CA ASP A 770 4.29 -6.56 -14.84
C ASP A 770 3.04 -7.45 -14.90
N THR A 771 2.02 -7.20 -14.07
CA THR A 771 0.78 -8.02 -14.04
C THR A 771 -0.40 -7.43 -14.82
N LYS A 772 -0.30 -6.14 -15.18
CA LYS A 772 -1.43 -5.33 -15.68
C LYS A 772 -2.64 -5.41 -14.74
N GLY A 773 -3.84 -5.09 -15.23
CA GLY A 773 -5.07 -5.04 -14.44
C GLY A 773 -6.16 -6.00 -14.88
N ILE A 774 -7.24 -6.08 -14.10
CA ILE A 774 -8.56 -6.56 -14.53
C ILE A 774 -9.13 -5.66 -15.61
N VAL A 775 -8.82 -4.36 -15.55
CA VAL A 775 -9.11 -3.45 -16.65
C VAL A 775 -7.87 -3.20 -17.50
N GLY A 776 -8.09 -2.99 -18.79
CA GLY A 776 -7.09 -2.64 -19.78
C GLY A 776 -7.76 -2.16 -21.06
N PRO A 777 -7.02 -1.93 -22.14
CA PRO A 777 -5.60 -1.54 -22.17
C PRO A 777 -5.28 -0.31 -21.30
N LEU A 778 -3.98 -0.01 -21.11
CA LEU A 778 -3.47 1.20 -20.43
C LEU A 778 -4.08 2.50 -20.99
N THR A 779 -4.45 2.47 -22.27
CA THR A 779 -4.97 3.61 -23.01
C THR A 779 -6.46 3.87 -22.77
N THR A 780 -7.20 2.94 -22.16
CA THR A 780 -8.64 3.07 -21.96
C THR A 780 -9.09 2.81 -20.52
N TRP A 781 -8.39 1.94 -19.78
CA TRP A 781 -8.79 1.46 -18.45
C TRP A 781 -10.21 0.86 -18.40
N ARG A 782 -10.82 0.61 -19.56
CA ARG A 782 -12.26 0.39 -19.68
C ARG A 782 -12.56 -1.07 -19.90
N GLU A 783 -11.83 -1.71 -20.80
CA GLU A 783 -12.15 -3.07 -21.19
C GLU A 783 -11.72 -4.05 -20.11
N VAL A 784 -12.65 -4.93 -19.78
CA VAL A 784 -12.38 -6.03 -18.87
C VAL A 784 -11.49 -7.03 -19.61
N GLN A 785 -10.41 -7.41 -18.94
CA GLN A 785 -9.48 -8.42 -19.39
C GLN A 785 -10.09 -9.80 -19.11
N TRP A 786 -10.96 -10.26 -20.03
CA TRP A 786 -11.84 -11.41 -19.84
C TRP A 786 -11.10 -12.72 -19.62
N THR A 787 -9.90 -12.90 -20.17
CA THR A 787 -9.03 -14.04 -19.90
C THR A 787 -8.72 -14.14 -18.41
N LYS A 788 -8.51 -13.02 -17.72
CA LYS A 788 -8.31 -12.98 -16.26
C LYS A 788 -9.59 -13.33 -15.53
N ILE A 789 -10.73 -12.73 -15.92
CA ILE A 789 -12.02 -13.00 -15.29
C ILE A 789 -12.40 -14.48 -15.44
N ARG A 790 -12.28 -15.07 -16.63
CA ARG A 790 -12.53 -16.50 -16.85
C ARG A 790 -11.63 -17.38 -15.99
N MET A 791 -10.34 -17.04 -15.89
CA MET A 791 -9.41 -17.76 -15.02
C MET A 791 -9.82 -17.66 -13.55
N LEU A 792 -10.18 -16.47 -13.07
CA LEU A 792 -10.66 -16.27 -11.70
C LEU A 792 -11.99 -16.98 -11.43
N THR A 793 -12.91 -16.99 -12.38
CA THR A 793 -14.18 -17.71 -12.29
C THR A 793 -13.94 -19.21 -12.19
N ARG A 794 -13.15 -19.77 -13.12
CA ARG A 794 -12.90 -21.21 -13.21
C ARG A 794 -12.03 -21.75 -12.10
N GLU A 795 -10.93 -21.05 -11.77
CA GLU A 795 -9.92 -21.57 -10.86
C GLU A 795 -10.13 -21.04 -9.42
N PHE A 796 -10.62 -19.82 -9.25
CA PHE A 796 -10.70 -19.15 -7.93
C PHE A 796 -12.12 -18.92 -7.41
N GLY A 797 -13.15 -19.40 -8.12
CA GLY A 797 -14.55 -19.36 -7.69
C GLY A 797 -15.17 -17.96 -7.72
N LEU A 798 -14.63 -17.02 -8.51
CA LEU A 798 -15.28 -15.74 -8.75
C LEU A 798 -16.63 -15.97 -9.44
N VAL A 799 -17.70 -15.27 -9.01
CA VAL A 799 -19.04 -15.47 -9.58
C VAL A 799 -19.59 -14.16 -10.16
N PRO A 800 -19.32 -13.87 -11.45
CA PRO A 800 -19.95 -12.75 -12.14
C PRO A 800 -21.49 -12.79 -12.10
N TRP A 801 -22.12 -11.62 -12.18
CA TRP A 801 -23.57 -11.46 -12.03
C TRP A 801 -24.40 -12.32 -12.99
N TYR A 802 -23.87 -12.60 -14.18
CA TYR A 802 -24.57 -13.37 -15.22
C TYR A 802 -24.54 -14.89 -14.95
N CYS A 803 -23.66 -15.37 -14.07
CA CYS A 803 -23.52 -16.80 -13.78
C CYS A 803 -24.76 -17.43 -13.14
N LYS A 804 -25.67 -16.65 -12.53
CA LYS A 804 -26.96 -17.16 -12.04
C LYS A 804 -27.96 -17.54 -13.14
N TYR A 805 -27.68 -17.17 -14.39
CA TYR A 805 -28.60 -17.37 -15.52
C TYR A 805 -28.09 -18.33 -16.58
N VAL A 806 -26.86 -18.79 -16.42
CA VAL A 806 -26.23 -19.74 -17.32
C VAL A 806 -25.88 -20.99 -16.52
N SER A 807 -25.66 -22.14 -17.19
CA SER A 807 -25.19 -23.32 -16.47
C SER A 807 -23.79 -23.05 -15.88
N SER A 808 -23.41 -23.81 -14.85
CA SER A 808 -22.05 -23.72 -14.27
C SER A 808 -20.98 -23.95 -15.33
N GLU A 809 -21.23 -24.86 -16.28
CA GLU A 809 -20.39 -25.07 -17.46
C GLU A 809 -20.19 -23.76 -18.24
N PHE A 810 -21.24 -23.02 -18.56
CA PHE A 810 -21.08 -21.72 -19.24
C PHE A 810 -20.42 -20.63 -18.39
N CYS A 811 -20.54 -20.69 -17.06
CA CYS A 811 -19.83 -19.77 -16.18
C CYS A 811 -18.31 -20.08 -16.15
N GLU A 812 -17.93 -21.36 -16.14
CA GLU A 812 -16.55 -21.84 -15.95
C GLU A 812 -15.78 -22.05 -17.28
N THR A 813 -16.47 -22.50 -18.32
CA THR A 813 -15.91 -23.00 -19.57
C THR A 813 -16.33 -22.16 -20.77
N VAL A 814 -16.24 -20.84 -20.68
CA VAL A 814 -16.09 -20.00 -21.88
C VAL A 814 -14.71 -20.25 -22.53
N THR A 815 -14.35 -21.53 -22.69
CA THR A 815 -13.38 -22.10 -23.60
C THR A 815 -14.19 -22.56 -24.81
N TRP A 816 -14.22 -21.72 -25.83
CA TRP A 816 -14.84 -22.03 -27.11
C TRP A 816 -14.07 -23.16 -27.78
N GLN A 817 -14.79 -24.14 -28.32
CA GLN A 817 -14.26 -25.07 -29.33
C GLN A 817 -13.83 -24.30 -30.58
#